data_AF-A0A7W5ZJ79-F1
#
_entry.id   AF-A0A7W5ZJ79-F1
#
_cell.length_a   1.000
_cell.length_b   1.000
_cell.length_c   1.000
_cell.angle_alpha   90.00
_cell.angle_beta   90.00
_cell.angle_gamma   90.00
#
_symmetry.space_group_name_H-M   'P 1'
#
loop_
_entity.id
_entity.type
_entity.pdbx_description
1 polymer ?
#
loop_
_entity_poly.entity_id
_entity_poly.type
_entity_poly.pdbx_seq_one_letter_code
_entity_poly.pdbx_strand_id
1 'polypeptide(L)'
;MRNQTHGARNQVRFVFLALVFLWLPFSNIAQTLTGNIIDDATNQPLPFVNVFISNTTKGTQTDVKGNFSLRIQTSGYVKVVASMVGFKSFEQEVVLRPDETRRFSIRLQPDTRFLAEVKVAGKRDKQWKRLYKDFQREFLGRTKNARNCEIKDPYFIDLSRKKQVLHATSSRPFEIHNKSLGYDIEYQLEQFNATTTTYEFSGKLLYREMTAKNDAQQKEWELARNDAYRGSIYHFLRAVAHKKSQSEGFRVYLDTDTTTQRISRNRYFRNNRLLEINPDTLAYTDVALQRVILPNRKYEIHYLHRRDPQSWYFDLNREVTWLTIKGAAFAFSYDGIPENSYQFETGGSMSKKRIADLLPNDYQPNDSLSSTLLEQAGLIPHFQKQEKFLLQLSQSHFALGDTLRYQVEVIDATSHQFIPQTIVYLAIRNENNVVWQQPLWIENGRLSGHWVVPDSLQGGTYQLIAYNNWARHFDERFWGRTSFQVIDASVSSAQNDSISVAFFPESGHLIAELPNRVGVRSFTKSGAPVAVDGWVLNATNDTLMTVKTNGQGYGNFFIMPPSTQPLRAKLSNGNEVSLPAIRPKGYVVNVDVLRDTATVIIKIYNNLSAQEWKPMRLLIHLRGQIVYEAIATPKGNLTTARIAKEDLEGTGVMQVTLLDALNNPIANRAFYHSSDEDDDASFHSQLFESELSACYFATTTNLARTLDALLLTHEVRPYSSSDATVLEYESGLTLRGIIKQPNGRPVANSPVIGLVQSDSTALHFQASTDAEGNFASTPMLFFGETNITIQAQSDKIKNASIALDTRWTPIVPQWFWHPVQHLSSSKRDSLAQVSRQRHAVPTTTQAPNVSKDFRRPYLKADSTLVIDKSDHAFPLLRLLGEFHGQIKPKTDGVYWIEKGEKVSTRKAFLSIDGLPTSWESLQALSGQEIEAIDIIRHFQASNEPTTEGMLNVILKPNSRFWTEQNLKRFKANGLIK
;
A
#
# COMPACT_ATOMS: atom_id res chain seq x y z
N MET A 1 -69.92 -14.14 1.77
CA MET A 1 -69.10 -14.81 2.81
C MET A 1 -68.19 -15.86 2.18
N ARG A 2 -66.88 -15.57 2.05
CA ARG A 2 -65.73 -16.50 1.84
C ARG A 2 -64.50 -15.62 1.54
N ASN A 3 -63.32 -15.96 2.09
CA ASN A 3 -61.96 -15.43 1.88
C ASN A 3 -61.20 -14.83 3.08
N GLN A 4 -61.83 -14.47 4.21
CA GLN A 4 -61.07 -14.02 5.40
C GLN A 4 -60.43 -15.16 6.23
N THR A 5 -60.67 -16.43 5.88
CA THR A 5 -60.33 -17.59 6.72
C THR A 5 -58.91 -18.17 6.50
N HIS A 6 -58.13 -17.69 5.52
CA HIS A 6 -56.81 -18.26 5.22
C HIS A 6 -55.65 -17.63 6.01
N GLY A 7 -55.70 -16.34 6.33
CA GLY A 7 -54.59 -15.64 7.01
C GLY A 7 -54.28 -16.19 8.40
N ALA A 8 -55.30 -16.31 9.25
CA ALA A 8 -55.16 -16.80 10.63
C ALA A 8 -54.55 -18.22 10.70
N ARG A 9 -54.88 -19.09 9.75
CA ARG A 9 -54.42 -20.50 9.75
C ARG A 9 -52.92 -20.63 9.46
N ASN A 10 -52.32 -19.67 8.77
CA ASN A 10 -50.87 -19.60 8.55
C ASN A 10 -50.15 -18.94 9.74
N GLN A 11 -50.71 -17.91 10.36
CA GLN A 11 -50.11 -17.31 11.56
C GLN A 11 -50.06 -18.28 12.75
N VAL A 12 -51.15 -19.04 13.00
CA VAL A 12 -51.15 -20.09 14.04
C VAL A 12 -50.09 -21.17 13.74
N ARG A 13 -49.89 -21.55 12.47
CA ARG A 13 -48.81 -22.47 12.07
C ARG A 13 -47.42 -21.90 12.34
N PHE A 14 -47.17 -20.62 12.04
CA PHE A 14 -45.90 -19.96 12.32
C PHE A 14 -45.61 -19.85 13.83
N VAL A 15 -46.60 -19.47 14.64
CA VAL A 15 -46.46 -19.41 16.10
C VAL A 15 -46.21 -20.81 16.69
N PHE A 16 -46.88 -21.84 16.18
CA PHE A 16 -46.65 -23.22 16.63
C PHE A 16 -45.24 -23.73 16.23
N LEU A 17 -44.77 -23.43 15.02
CA LEU A 17 -43.39 -23.74 14.59
C LEU A 17 -42.33 -23.02 15.44
N ALA A 18 -42.56 -21.75 15.78
CA ALA A 18 -41.67 -20.99 16.66
C ALA A 18 -41.64 -21.57 18.09
N LEU A 19 -42.79 -21.98 18.63
CA LEU A 19 -42.87 -22.64 19.94
C LEU A 19 -42.20 -24.01 19.96
N VAL A 20 -42.30 -24.80 18.88
CA VAL A 20 -41.56 -26.07 18.75
C VAL A 20 -40.05 -25.83 18.68
N PHE A 21 -39.58 -24.78 17.98
CA PHE A 21 -38.17 -24.40 17.98
C PHE A 21 -37.66 -23.94 19.35
N LEU A 22 -38.50 -23.29 20.15
CA LEU A 22 -38.22 -22.90 21.54
C LEU A 22 -38.17 -24.09 22.52
N TRP A 23 -38.62 -25.28 22.12
CA TRP A 23 -38.62 -26.52 22.92
C TRP A 23 -37.57 -27.53 22.49
N LEU A 24 -36.65 -27.17 21.57
CA LEU A 24 -35.44 -27.94 21.29
C LEU A 24 -34.33 -27.53 22.28
N PRO A 25 -34.00 -28.33 23.31
CA PRO A 25 -32.81 -28.07 24.09
C PRO A 25 -31.58 -28.23 23.20
N PHE A 26 -30.80 -27.16 23.05
CA PHE A 26 -29.45 -27.22 22.49
C PHE A 26 -28.53 -27.95 23.47
N SER A 27 -28.64 -29.29 23.47
CA SER A 27 -27.76 -30.20 24.15
C SER A 27 -26.33 -29.97 23.66
N ASN A 28 -25.57 -29.19 24.43
CA ASN A 28 -24.13 -29.08 24.26
C ASN A 28 -23.52 -30.40 24.73
N ILE A 29 -23.43 -31.36 23.82
CA ILE A 29 -22.91 -32.70 24.12
C ILE A 29 -21.42 -32.57 24.42
N ALA A 30 -21.07 -32.75 25.69
CA ALA A 30 -19.70 -32.76 26.16
C ALA A 30 -19.26 -34.21 26.35
N GLN A 31 -18.10 -34.55 25.79
CA GLN A 31 -17.43 -35.82 26.09
C GLN A 31 -17.15 -35.89 27.59
N THR A 32 -17.20 -37.10 28.17
CA THR A 32 -16.95 -37.28 29.60
C THR A 32 -15.93 -38.38 29.82
N LEU A 33 -14.79 -38.04 30.40
CA LEU A 33 -13.82 -39.00 30.90
C LEU A 33 -14.24 -39.39 32.31
N THR A 34 -14.44 -40.69 32.55
CA THR A 34 -14.78 -41.22 33.87
C THR A 34 -13.74 -42.25 34.30
N GLY A 35 -13.63 -42.53 35.59
CA GLY A 35 -12.77 -43.63 36.02
C GLY A 35 -12.71 -43.79 37.52
N ASN A 36 -11.90 -44.77 37.94
CA ASN A 36 -11.55 -45.03 39.33
C ASN A 36 -10.02 -45.11 39.45
N ILE A 37 -9.48 -44.63 40.58
CA ILE A 37 -8.05 -44.61 40.87
C ILE A 37 -7.80 -45.31 42.20
N ILE A 38 -6.90 -46.29 42.18
CA ILE A 38 -6.44 -47.05 43.35
C ILE A 38 -4.92 -46.95 43.51
N ASP A 39 -4.45 -47.25 44.72
CA ASP A 39 -3.04 -47.54 44.98
C ASP A 39 -2.69 -48.95 44.46
N ASP A 40 -1.63 -49.07 43.67
CA ASP A 40 -1.15 -50.32 43.10
C ASP A 40 -0.63 -51.30 44.19
N ALA A 41 -0.20 -50.78 45.34
CA ALA A 41 0.33 -51.57 46.45
C ALA A 41 -0.77 -52.11 47.39
N THR A 42 -1.71 -51.26 47.84
CA THR A 42 -2.78 -51.66 48.78
C THR A 42 -4.11 -52.02 48.13
N ASN A 43 -4.30 -51.72 46.83
CA ASN A 43 -5.58 -51.80 46.11
C ASN A 43 -6.72 -50.96 46.73
N GLN A 44 -6.40 -50.01 47.62
CA GLN A 44 -7.38 -49.08 48.20
C GLN A 44 -7.64 -47.89 47.24
N PRO A 45 -8.87 -47.33 47.23
CA PRO A 45 -9.18 -46.15 46.43
C PRO A 45 -8.40 -44.93 46.93
N LEU A 46 -7.88 -44.12 46.00
CA LEU A 46 -7.13 -42.91 46.30
C LEU A 46 -8.02 -41.65 46.11
N PRO A 47 -8.41 -40.97 47.21
CA PRO A 47 -9.20 -39.74 47.14
C PRO A 47 -8.32 -38.52 46.87
N PHE A 48 -8.92 -37.46 46.33
CA PHE A 48 -8.25 -36.16 46.05
C PHE A 48 -7.05 -36.23 45.10
N VAL A 49 -6.95 -37.27 44.27
CA VAL A 49 -6.00 -37.34 43.15
C VAL A 49 -6.38 -36.30 42.11
N ASN A 50 -5.45 -35.44 41.69
CA ASN A 50 -5.67 -34.51 40.59
C ASN A 50 -5.70 -35.27 39.26
N VAL A 51 -6.80 -35.17 38.51
CA VAL A 51 -6.97 -35.81 37.20
C VAL A 51 -7.26 -34.74 36.15
N PHE A 52 -6.37 -34.59 35.17
CA PHE A 52 -6.43 -33.48 34.21
C PHE A 52 -5.92 -33.86 32.83
N ILE A 53 -6.26 -33.04 31.83
CA ILE A 53 -5.62 -33.10 30.50
C ILE A 53 -4.43 -32.14 30.49
N SER A 54 -3.24 -32.67 30.15
CA SER A 54 -2.02 -31.87 30.11
C SER A 54 -2.17 -30.68 29.15
N ASN A 55 -1.65 -29.54 29.59
CA ASN A 55 -1.60 -28.27 28.87
C ASN A 55 -2.98 -27.64 28.62
N THR A 56 -3.99 -27.95 29.44
CA THR A 56 -5.34 -27.34 29.36
C THR A 56 -5.75 -26.67 30.68
N THR A 57 -6.92 -26.01 30.69
CA THR A 57 -7.62 -25.63 31.94
C THR A 57 -8.52 -26.74 32.50
N LYS A 58 -8.51 -27.96 31.92
CA LYS A 58 -9.51 -29.01 32.19
C LYS A 58 -8.96 -30.06 33.13
N GLY A 59 -9.37 -29.96 34.40
CA GLY A 59 -9.06 -30.92 35.47
C GLY A 59 -10.20 -31.11 36.47
N THR A 60 -10.09 -32.16 37.27
CA THR A 60 -11.00 -32.58 38.33
C THR A 60 -10.22 -33.29 39.45
N GLN A 61 -10.89 -33.71 40.51
CA GLN A 61 -10.30 -34.53 41.58
C GLN A 61 -11.12 -35.81 41.81
N THR A 62 -10.48 -36.85 42.36
CA THR A 62 -11.20 -38.07 42.77
C THR A 62 -12.02 -37.87 44.04
N ASP A 63 -13.20 -38.49 44.09
CA ASP A 63 -14.06 -38.57 45.26
C ASP A 63 -13.46 -39.46 46.37
N VAL A 64 -14.15 -39.55 47.51
CA VAL A 64 -13.74 -40.36 48.68
C VAL A 64 -13.63 -41.87 48.35
N LYS A 65 -14.17 -42.32 47.20
CA LYS A 65 -14.12 -43.69 46.69
C LYS A 65 -13.17 -43.84 45.50
N GLY A 66 -12.33 -42.84 45.21
CA GLY A 66 -11.36 -42.85 44.13
C GLY A 66 -11.94 -42.60 42.73
N ASN A 67 -13.22 -42.26 42.59
CA ASN A 67 -13.86 -42.03 41.28
C ASN A 67 -13.67 -40.60 40.80
N PHE A 68 -13.49 -40.42 39.49
CA PHE A 68 -13.50 -39.10 38.86
C PHE A 68 -14.48 -39.01 37.69
N SER A 69 -14.89 -37.79 37.38
CA SER A 69 -15.63 -37.43 36.17
C SER A 69 -15.13 -36.06 35.68
N LEU A 70 -14.71 -35.98 34.42
CA LEU A 70 -14.17 -34.79 33.78
C LEU A 70 -14.88 -34.58 32.43
N ARG A 71 -15.64 -33.48 32.31
CA ARG A 71 -16.30 -33.07 31.06
C ARG A 71 -15.38 -32.20 30.22
N ILE A 72 -15.33 -32.48 28.93
CA ILE A 72 -14.45 -31.82 27.96
C ILE A 72 -15.14 -31.65 26.60
N GLN A 73 -14.67 -30.68 25.82
CA GLN A 73 -15.16 -30.37 24.47
C GLN A 73 -14.04 -30.44 23.41
N THR A 74 -12.84 -30.90 23.81
CA THR A 74 -11.69 -31.13 22.93
C THR A 74 -11.79 -32.51 22.29
N SER A 75 -11.39 -32.66 21.02
CA SER A 75 -11.36 -33.95 20.32
C SER A 75 -9.99 -34.19 19.66
N GLY A 76 -9.69 -35.44 19.31
CA GLY A 76 -8.36 -35.86 18.85
C GLY A 76 -7.45 -36.34 19.99
N TYR A 77 -6.13 -36.19 19.82
CA TYR A 77 -5.12 -36.70 20.75
C TYR A 77 -4.99 -35.84 22.00
N VAL A 78 -5.13 -36.45 23.19
CA VAL A 78 -4.85 -35.81 24.48
C VAL A 78 -4.06 -36.72 25.41
N LYS A 79 -3.25 -36.13 26.29
CA LYS A 79 -2.57 -36.83 27.39
C LYS A 79 -3.37 -36.61 28.68
N VAL A 80 -3.98 -37.69 29.19
CA VAL A 80 -4.63 -37.73 30.50
C VAL A 80 -3.56 -37.99 31.55
N VAL A 81 -3.53 -37.17 32.59
CA VAL A 81 -2.58 -37.26 33.71
C VAL A 81 -3.35 -37.44 35.00
N ALA A 82 -2.91 -38.37 35.85
CA ALA A 82 -3.35 -38.49 37.24
C ALA A 82 -2.15 -38.33 38.17
N SER A 83 -2.25 -37.40 39.13
CA SER A 83 -1.12 -37.00 39.99
C SER A 83 -1.55 -36.83 41.45
N MET A 84 -0.74 -37.34 42.37
CA MET A 84 -0.94 -37.24 43.82
C MET A 84 0.42 -37.17 44.52
N VAL A 85 0.53 -36.35 45.57
CA VAL A 85 1.76 -36.23 46.36
C VAL A 85 2.12 -37.58 47.00
N GLY A 86 3.38 -38.00 46.89
CA GLY A 86 3.84 -39.31 47.37
C GLY A 86 3.65 -40.47 46.37
N PHE A 87 3.03 -40.23 45.21
CA PHE A 87 2.84 -41.22 44.14
C PHE A 87 3.51 -40.77 42.83
N LYS A 88 3.91 -41.74 42.00
CA LYS A 88 4.33 -41.49 40.62
C LYS A 88 3.10 -41.10 39.80
N SER A 89 3.19 -39.98 39.06
CA SER A 89 2.11 -39.56 38.16
C SER A 89 1.86 -40.61 37.07
N PHE A 90 0.60 -41.02 36.89
CA PHE A 90 0.18 -41.82 35.76
C PHE A 90 -0.06 -40.94 34.54
N GLU A 91 0.25 -41.46 33.36
CA GLU A 91 0.02 -40.82 32.06
C GLU A 91 -0.59 -41.84 31.09
N GLN A 92 -1.60 -41.42 30.33
CA GLN A 92 -2.07 -42.17 29.18
C GLN A 92 -2.46 -41.22 28.04
N GLU A 93 -1.89 -41.48 26.87
CA GLU A 93 -2.27 -40.81 25.62
C GLU A 93 -3.48 -41.52 25.01
N VAL A 94 -4.49 -40.74 24.64
CA VAL A 94 -5.76 -41.23 24.10
C VAL A 94 -6.24 -40.35 22.95
N VAL A 95 -6.66 -40.98 21.85
CA VAL A 95 -7.51 -40.33 20.85
C VAL A 95 -8.94 -40.34 21.36
N LEU A 96 -9.55 -39.17 21.53
CA LEU A 96 -10.94 -38.99 21.93
C LEU A 96 -11.78 -38.57 20.73
N ARG A 97 -12.88 -39.29 20.51
CA ARG A 97 -13.85 -38.95 19.45
C ARG A 97 -14.94 -38.04 20.00
N PRO A 98 -15.60 -37.23 19.14
CA PRO A 98 -16.87 -36.61 19.46
C PRO A 98 -17.84 -37.62 20.10
N ASP A 99 -18.58 -37.15 21.10
CA ASP A 99 -19.60 -37.90 21.85
C ASP A 99 -19.10 -39.16 22.60
N GLU A 100 -17.79 -39.41 22.67
CA GLU A 100 -17.23 -40.55 23.39
C GLU A 100 -17.25 -40.34 24.92
N THR A 101 -17.78 -41.34 25.64
CA THR A 101 -17.59 -41.48 27.09
C THR A 101 -16.53 -42.56 27.36
N ARG A 102 -15.29 -42.15 27.62
CA ARG A 102 -14.19 -43.10 27.90
C ARG A 102 -14.05 -43.35 29.39
N ARG A 103 -13.93 -44.63 29.78
CA ARG A 103 -13.75 -45.06 31.17
C ARG A 103 -12.33 -45.58 31.40
N PHE A 104 -11.70 -45.11 32.48
CA PHE A 104 -10.36 -45.51 32.91
C PHE A 104 -10.39 -46.30 34.23
N SER A 105 -9.39 -47.14 34.43
CA SER A 105 -9.08 -47.77 35.71
C SER A 105 -7.59 -47.56 35.95
N ILE A 106 -7.23 -46.60 36.81
CA ILE A 106 -5.87 -46.14 37.00
C ILE A 106 -5.30 -46.73 38.29
N ARG A 107 -4.04 -47.14 38.25
CA ARG A 107 -3.28 -47.53 39.44
C ARG A 107 -2.10 -46.59 39.61
N LEU A 108 -1.98 -45.98 40.78
CA LEU A 108 -0.82 -45.15 41.12
C LEU A 108 0.16 -45.95 41.97
N GLN A 109 1.44 -45.88 41.62
CA GLN A 109 2.51 -46.49 42.40
C GLN A 109 3.12 -45.46 43.35
N PRO A 110 3.39 -45.81 44.62
CA PRO A 110 4.14 -44.94 45.53
C PRO A 110 5.49 -44.50 44.94
N ASP A 111 5.85 -43.23 45.08
CA ASP A 111 7.18 -42.73 44.68
C ASP A 111 8.13 -42.75 45.88
N THR A 112 8.96 -43.78 45.95
CA THR A 112 9.99 -43.95 46.98
C THR A 112 11.03 -42.82 47.00
N ARG A 113 11.13 -42.00 45.94
CA ARG A 113 11.98 -40.79 45.94
C ARG A 113 11.44 -39.72 46.89
N PHE A 114 10.13 -39.64 47.09
CA PHE A 114 9.49 -38.65 47.97
C PHE A 114 9.74 -38.94 49.45
N LEU A 115 10.15 -40.17 49.79
CA LEU A 115 10.53 -40.60 51.14
C LEU A 115 12.00 -40.28 51.48
N ALA A 116 12.78 -39.74 50.53
CA ALA A 116 14.13 -39.24 50.83
C ALA A 116 14.04 -37.92 51.63
N GLU A 117 14.63 -37.91 52.83
CA GLU A 117 14.57 -36.81 53.78
C GLU A 117 14.86 -35.44 53.12
N VAL A 118 13.88 -34.53 53.18
CA VAL A 118 14.03 -33.15 52.69
C VAL A 118 14.93 -32.37 53.64
N LYS A 119 16.25 -32.48 53.41
CA LYS A 119 17.24 -31.57 54.01
C LYS A 119 16.95 -30.16 53.53
N VAL A 120 16.34 -29.37 54.41
CA VAL A 120 16.06 -27.94 54.19
C VAL A 120 17.40 -27.20 54.07
N ALA A 121 17.90 -27.12 52.84
CA ALA A 121 19.19 -26.52 52.54
C ALA A 121 19.17 -25.02 52.88
N GLY A 122 19.94 -24.63 53.89
CA GLY A 122 20.14 -23.22 54.23
C GLY A 122 20.66 -22.40 53.06
N LYS A 123 20.28 -21.11 52.99
CA LYS A 123 20.67 -20.08 52.00
C LYS A 123 21.39 -20.64 50.75
N ARG A 124 20.63 -21.05 49.71
CA ARG A 124 21.17 -21.35 48.37
C ARG A 124 22.17 -20.25 47.95
N ASP A 125 23.29 -20.68 47.39
CA ASP A 125 24.52 -19.92 47.31
C ASP A 125 24.54 -18.85 46.19
N LYS A 126 25.68 -18.17 46.02
CA LYS A 126 25.85 -17.12 44.99
C LYS A 126 25.91 -17.69 43.57
N GLN A 127 26.31 -18.95 43.39
CA GLN A 127 26.30 -19.66 42.11
C GLN A 127 24.88 -20.09 41.72
N TRP A 128 24.13 -20.77 42.59
CA TRP A 128 22.75 -21.16 42.32
C TRP A 128 21.89 -19.93 41.98
N LYS A 129 22.05 -18.80 42.70
CA LYS A 129 21.35 -17.54 42.38
C LYS A 129 21.70 -16.93 41.02
N ARG A 130 22.87 -17.22 40.44
CA ARG A 130 23.23 -16.83 39.07
C ARG A 130 22.59 -17.79 38.06
N LEU A 131 22.73 -19.10 38.27
CA LEU A 131 22.13 -20.13 37.42
C LEU A 131 20.59 -20.01 37.38
N TYR A 132 19.95 -19.65 38.49
CA TYR A 132 18.51 -19.44 38.56
C TYR A 132 18.06 -18.23 37.73
N LYS A 133 18.84 -17.14 37.69
CA LYS A 133 18.56 -16.00 36.80
C LYS A 133 18.75 -16.33 35.32
N ASP A 134 19.69 -17.22 34.98
CA ASP A 134 19.82 -17.76 33.63
C ASP A 134 18.62 -18.66 33.27
N PHE A 135 18.27 -19.60 34.15
CA PHE A 135 17.12 -20.49 33.99
C PHE A 135 15.83 -19.69 33.79
N GLN A 136 15.50 -18.78 34.71
CA GLN A 136 14.29 -17.96 34.64
C GLN A 136 14.20 -17.17 33.31
N ARG A 137 15.32 -16.63 32.81
CA ARG A 137 15.38 -15.87 31.55
C ARG A 137 15.16 -16.73 30.30
N GLU A 138 15.70 -17.95 30.26
CA GLU A 138 15.53 -18.82 29.07
C GLU A 138 14.29 -19.71 29.14
N PHE A 139 13.74 -19.94 30.34
CA PHE A 139 12.51 -20.73 30.58
C PHE A 139 11.24 -19.87 30.48
N LEU A 140 11.15 -18.75 31.22
CA LEU A 140 9.99 -17.84 31.13
C LEU A 140 10.07 -16.94 29.88
N GLY A 141 11.27 -16.67 29.36
CA GLY A 141 11.48 -15.81 28.19
C GLY A 141 11.81 -14.36 28.53
N ARG A 142 11.60 -13.47 27.55
CA ARG A 142 12.08 -12.06 27.58
C ARG A 142 11.01 -11.02 27.24
N THR A 143 9.77 -11.47 27.02
CA THR A 143 8.59 -10.69 26.59
C THR A 143 8.02 -9.78 27.71
N LYS A 144 6.96 -9.00 27.42
CA LYS A 144 6.19 -8.26 28.47
C LYS A 144 5.68 -9.25 29.53
N ASN A 145 5.17 -10.40 29.09
CA ASN A 145 4.56 -11.40 29.96
C ASN A 145 5.60 -12.06 30.87
N ALA A 146 6.79 -12.38 30.35
CA ALA A 146 7.88 -12.95 31.15
C ALA A 146 8.33 -12.05 32.32
N ARG A 147 8.22 -10.72 32.19
CA ARG A 147 8.53 -9.76 33.27
C ARG A 147 7.48 -9.76 34.38
N ASN A 148 6.26 -10.15 34.07
CA ASN A 148 5.12 -10.24 34.98
C ASN A 148 4.90 -11.67 35.53
N CYS A 149 5.76 -12.63 35.16
CA CYS A 149 5.72 -14.01 35.62
C CYS A 149 6.62 -14.26 36.83
N GLU A 150 6.12 -15.00 37.81
CA GLU A 150 6.81 -15.28 39.08
C GLU A 150 6.73 -16.78 39.42
N ILE A 151 7.87 -17.46 39.52
CA ILE A 151 7.95 -18.86 39.97
C ILE A 151 7.93 -18.89 41.50
N LYS A 152 7.01 -19.66 42.09
CA LYS A 152 6.96 -19.93 43.54
C LYS A 152 7.89 -21.06 43.93
N ASP A 153 8.39 -20.99 45.17
CA ASP A 153 9.31 -21.95 45.77
C ASP A 153 10.40 -22.49 44.82
N PRO A 154 11.16 -21.63 44.10
CA PRO A 154 12.15 -22.10 43.13
C PRO A 154 13.28 -22.93 43.74
N TYR A 155 13.37 -22.98 45.08
CA TYR A 155 14.37 -23.74 45.84
C TYR A 155 14.34 -25.26 45.61
N PHE A 156 13.29 -25.81 45.00
CA PHE A 156 13.18 -27.23 44.61
C PHE A 156 13.69 -27.51 43.18
N ILE A 157 14.06 -26.46 42.43
CA ILE A 157 14.67 -26.58 41.10
C ILE A 157 16.19 -26.72 41.29
N ASP A 158 16.72 -27.88 40.95
CA ASP A 158 18.15 -28.14 40.96
C ASP A 158 18.77 -27.78 39.62
N LEU A 159 19.88 -27.03 39.70
CA LEU A 159 20.49 -26.33 38.57
C LEU A 159 21.98 -26.66 38.50
N SER A 160 22.45 -27.10 37.33
CA SER A 160 23.87 -27.31 37.08
C SER A 160 24.26 -26.82 35.69
N ARG A 161 25.47 -26.29 35.53
CA ARG A 161 26.02 -25.92 34.22
C ARG A 161 27.22 -26.81 33.89
N LYS A 162 27.13 -27.63 32.85
CA LYS A 162 28.17 -28.57 32.40
C LYS A 162 28.44 -28.32 30.92
N LYS A 163 29.73 -28.18 30.52
CA LYS A 163 30.15 -27.93 29.12
C LYS A 163 29.30 -26.84 28.42
N GLN A 164 29.18 -25.68 29.07
CA GLN A 164 28.29 -24.54 28.71
C GLN A 164 26.77 -24.79 28.79
N VAL A 165 26.26 -26.02 28.70
CA VAL A 165 24.84 -26.34 28.86
C VAL A 165 24.38 -26.10 30.30
N LEU A 166 23.31 -25.33 30.49
CA LEU A 166 22.56 -25.22 31.73
C LEU A 166 21.47 -26.29 31.75
N HIS A 167 21.56 -27.21 32.71
CA HIS A 167 20.56 -28.23 32.97
C HIS A 167 19.71 -27.83 34.18
N ALA A 168 18.40 -28.07 34.11
CA ALA A 168 17.49 -27.93 35.24
C ALA A 168 16.54 -29.14 35.35
N THR A 169 16.31 -29.58 36.58
CA THR A 169 15.34 -30.63 36.95
C THR A 169 14.63 -30.23 38.23
N SER A 170 13.43 -30.77 38.47
CA SER A 170 12.69 -30.58 39.72
C SER A 170 12.21 -31.91 40.28
N SER A 171 12.26 -32.09 41.60
CA SER A 171 11.73 -33.28 42.27
C SER A 171 10.21 -33.24 42.49
N ARG A 172 9.59 -32.06 42.38
CA ARG A 172 8.14 -31.83 42.50
C ARG A 172 7.63 -30.78 41.50
N PRO A 173 6.32 -30.72 41.21
CA PRO A 173 5.73 -29.59 40.51
C PRO A 173 5.95 -28.26 41.27
N PHE A 174 6.03 -27.17 40.53
CA PHE A 174 6.11 -25.81 41.05
C PHE A 174 5.13 -24.87 40.33
N GLU A 175 4.70 -23.81 41.00
CA GLU A 175 3.69 -22.87 40.48
C GLU A 175 4.33 -21.64 39.83
N ILE A 176 3.74 -21.16 38.74
CA ILE A 176 4.16 -19.97 38.00
C ILE A 176 2.96 -19.02 37.90
N HIS A 177 2.99 -17.88 38.60
CA HIS A 177 1.94 -16.87 38.52
C HIS A 177 2.17 -15.97 37.31
N ASN A 178 1.35 -16.10 36.26
CA ASN A 178 1.39 -15.27 35.07
C ASN A 178 0.36 -14.13 35.16
N LYS A 179 0.76 -13.05 35.82
CA LYS A 179 -0.10 -11.89 36.09
C LYS A 179 -0.47 -11.10 34.82
N SER A 180 0.22 -11.34 33.71
CA SER A 180 -0.10 -10.77 32.39
C SER A 180 -1.23 -11.49 31.67
N LEU A 181 -1.30 -12.82 31.79
CA LEU A 181 -2.31 -13.64 31.10
C LEU A 181 -3.45 -14.10 32.02
N GLY A 182 -3.37 -13.83 33.33
CA GLY A 182 -4.41 -14.24 34.29
C GLY A 182 -4.44 -15.75 34.51
N TYR A 183 -3.27 -16.39 34.54
CA TYR A 183 -3.14 -17.82 34.81
C TYR A 183 -2.12 -18.07 35.92
N ASP A 184 -2.49 -18.94 36.86
CA ASP A 184 -1.54 -19.62 37.72
C ASP A 184 -1.28 -21.01 37.13
N ILE A 185 -0.02 -21.31 36.81
CA ILE A 185 0.38 -22.49 36.04
C ILE A 185 1.15 -23.44 36.95
N GLU A 186 0.61 -24.64 37.18
CA GLU A 186 1.33 -25.73 37.83
C GLU A 186 2.20 -26.45 36.78
N TYR A 187 3.53 -26.44 36.96
CA TYR A 187 4.50 -26.97 36.02
C TYR A 187 5.31 -28.12 36.64
N GLN A 188 5.21 -29.32 36.09
CA GLN A 188 6.06 -30.46 36.45
C GLN A 188 7.22 -30.58 35.45
N LEU A 189 8.42 -30.20 35.87
CA LEU A 189 9.63 -30.17 35.02
C LEU A 189 10.27 -31.55 34.86
N GLU A 190 10.26 -32.06 33.62
CA GLU A 190 10.91 -33.32 33.24
C GLU A 190 12.37 -33.08 32.82
N GLN A 191 12.59 -32.22 31.83
CA GLN A 191 13.89 -31.90 31.27
C GLN A 191 13.95 -30.42 30.88
N PHE A 192 15.06 -29.76 31.18
CA PHE A 192 15.42 -28.45 30.64
C PHE A 192 16.91 -28.42 30.33
N ASN A 193 17.25 -28.03 29.11
CA ASN A 193 18.62 -27.83 28.62
C ASN A 193 18.69 -26.46 27.92
N ALA A 194 19.63 -25.59 28.30
CA ALA A 194 19.85 -24.32 27.61
C ALA A 194 21.33 -24.04 27.34
N THR A 195 21.65 -23.70 26.09
CA THR A 195 22.98 -23.24 25.65
C THR A 195 22.98 -21.71 25.49
N THR A 196 23.91 -21.16 24.70
CA THR A 196 23.89 -19.75 24.29
C THR A 196 23.02 -19.48 23.06
N THR A 197 22.63 -20.51 22.31
CA THR A 197 21.91 -20.39 21.02
C THR A 197 20.65 -21.24 20.92
N THR A 198 20.60 -22.35 21.66
CA THR A 198 19.49 -23.32 21.68
C THR A 198 18.96 -23.52 23.09
N TYR A 199 17.69 -23.92 23.18
CA TYR A 199 17.04 -24.32 24.41
C TYR A 199 16.08 -25.46 24.10
N GLU A 200 15.82 -26.28 25.11
CA GLU A 200 14.90 -27.40 25.09
C GLU A 200 14.25 -27.45 26.47
N PHE A 201 12.93 -27.58 26.52
CA PHE A 201 12.22 -27.86 27.77
C PHE A 201 11.05 -28.82 27.51
N SER A 202 10.77 -29.66 28.50
CA SER A 202 9.59 -30.51 28.56
C SER A 202 9.04 -30.58 29.97
N GLY A 203 7.82 -31.08 30.09
CA GLY A 203 7.07 -31.06 31.33
C GLY A 203 5.57 -30.96 31.10
N LYS A 204 4.83 -31.12 32.19
CA LYS A 204 3.37 -31.16 32.22
C LYS A 204 2.87 -29.84 32.78
N LEU A 205 1.95 -29.20 32.06
CA LEU A 205 1.33 -27.95 32.48
C LEU A 205 -0.12 -28.20 32.89
N LEU A 206 -0.56 -27.61 34.00
CA LEU A 206 -1.97 -27.45 34.33
C LEU A 206 -2.25 -25.96 34.55
N TYR A 207 -3.15 -25.39 33.76
CA TYR A 207 -3.53 -23.99 33.84
C TYR A 207 -4.74 -23.81 34.77
N ARG A 208 -4.64 -22.87 35.70
CA ARG A 208 -5.75 -22.42 36.55
C ARG A 208 -5.99 -20.93 36.28
N GLU A 209 -7.24 -20.53 36.03
CA GLU A 209 -7.54 -19.11 35.80
C GLU A 209 -7.53 -18.33 37.12
N MET A 210 -6.91 -17.15 37.08
CA MET A 210 -6.92 -16.22 38.21
C MET A 210 -8.25 -15.46 38.25
N THR A 211 -8.79 -15.19 39.43
CA THR A 211 -9.96 -14.28 39.57
C THR A 211 -9.52 -12.84 39.29
N ALA A 212 -10.14 -12.20 38.29
CA ALA A 212 -9.92 -10.78 38.01
C ALA A 212 -10.45 -9.88 39.15
N LYS A 213 -9.78 -8.75 39.41
CA LYS A 213 -10.26 -7.77 40.41
C LYS A 213 -11.40 -6.89 39.88
N ASN A 214 -11.49 -6.73 38.56
CA ASN A 214 -12.53 -5.99 37.86
C ASN A 214 -12.51 -6.34 36.35
N ASP A 215 -13.56 -5.93 35.64
CA ASP A 215 -13.74 -6.18 34.21
C ASP A 215 -12.61 -5.58 33.35
N ALA A 216 -12.00 -4.49 33.81
CA ALA A 216 -10.86 -3.86 33.13
C ALA A 216 -9.62 -4.77 33.15
N GLN A 217 -9.34 -5.44 34.28
CA GLN A 217 -8.25 -6.42 34.38
C GLN A 217 -8.55 -7.68 33.56
N GLN A 218 -9.80 -8.17 33.61
CA GLN A 218 -10.24 -9.29 32.77
C GLN A 218 -10.01 -8.98 31.28
N LYS A 219 -10.36 -7.75 30.84
CA LYS A 219 -10.15 -7.30 29.47
C LYS A 219 -8.67 -7.07 29.12
N GLU A 220 -7.81 -6.64 30.05
CA GLU A 220 -6.35 -6.63 29.80
C GLU A 220 -5.82 -8.05 29.59
N TRP A 221 -6.25 -9.02 30.39
CA TRP A 221 -5.88 -10.43 30.22
C TRP A 221 -6.37 -11.00 28.88
N GLU A 222 -7.61 -10.73 28.47
CA GLU A 222 -8.13 -11.16 27.16
C GLU A 222 -7.34 -10.57 25.99
N LEU A 223 -6.97 -9.29 26.05
CA LEU A 223 -6.11 -8.65 25.04
C LEU A 223 -4.69 -9.25 25.03
N ALA A 224 -4.11 -9.51 26.21
CA ALA A 224 -2.78 -10.12 26.33
C ALA A 224 -2.76 -11.58 25.86
N ARG A 225 -3.85 -12.35 26.10
CA ARG A 225 -4.04 -13.71 25.58
C ARG A 225 -4.16 -13.70 24.05
N ASN A 226 -4.98 -12.81 23.49
CA ASN A 226 -5.10 -12.66 22.03
C ASN A 226 -3.76 -12.27 21.37
N ASP A 227 -2.96 -11.38 21.97
CA ASP A 227 -1.62 -11.03 21.46
C ASP A 227 -0.61 -12.21 21.56
N ALA A 228 -0.62 -12.93 22.70
CA ALA A 228 0.20 -14.13 22.88
C ALA A 228 -0.14 -15.22 21.84
N TYR A 229 -1.45 -15.43 21.58
CA TYR A 229 -1.94 -16.36 20.55
C TYR A 229 -1.50 -15.96 19.14
N ARG A 230 -1.77 -14.71 18.72
CA ARG A 230 -1.54 -14.24 17.35
C ARG A 230 -0.07 -14.34 16.95
N GLY A 231 0.20 -15.00 15.83
CA GLY A 231 1.56 -15.31 15.35
C GLY A 231 2.34 -16.31 16.23
N SER A 232 1.66 -17.11 17.06
CA SER A 232 2.26 -18.28 17.72
C SER A 232 2.27 -19.51 16.80
N ILE A 233 2.98 -20.56 17.19
CA ILE A 233 2.93 -21.86 16.49
C ILE A 233 1.52 -22.45 16.50
N TYR A 234 0.76 -22.30 17.60
CA TYR A 234 -0.63 -22.77 17.67
C TYR A 234 -1.56 -22.01 16.71
N HIS A 235 -1.37 -20.69 16.55
CA HIS A 235 -2.10 -19.92 15.53
C HIS A 235 -1.77 -20.42 14.12
N PHE A 236 -0.49 -20.63 13.82
CA PHE A 236 -0.08 -21.15 12.51
C PHE A 236 -0.67 -22.54 12.22
N LEU A 237 -0.54 -23.48 13.16
CA LEU A 237 -1.03 -24.84 12.97
C LEU A 237 -2.56 -24.89 12.89
N ARG A 238 -3.29 -24.12 13.70
CA ARG A 238 -4.76 -24.02 13.61
C ARG A 238 -5.20 -23.39 12.29
N ALA A 239 -4.51 -22.35 11.82
CA ALA A 239 -4.78 -21.73 10.52
C ALA A 239 -4.57 -22.72 9.36
N VAL A 240 -3.48 -23.50 9.37
CA VAL A 240 -3.23 -24.55 8.37
C VAL A 240 -4.29 -25.66 8.44
N ALA A 241 -4.66 -26.09 9.65
CA ALA A 241 -5.69 -27.12 9.85
C ALA A 241 -7.06 -26.72 9.30
N HIS A 242 -7.41 -25.42 9.39
CA HIS A 242 -8.64 -24.86 8.84
C HIS A 242 -8.53 -24.37 7.38
N LYS A 243 -7.35 -24.49 6.76
CA LYS A 243 -7.02 -23.98 5.41
C LYS A 243 -7.24 -22.48 5.26
N LYS A 244 -6.68 -21.73 6.21
CA LYS A 244 -6.79 -20.28 6.40
C LYS A 244 -5.45 -19.58 6.61
N SER A 245 -4.31 -20.25 6.47
CA SER A 245 -3.01 -19.64 6.83
C SER A 245 -2.75 -18.33 6.08
N GLN A 246 -3.05 -18.29 4.79
CA GLN A 246 -2.88 -17.09 3.96
C GLN A 246 -3.83 -15.93 4.34
N SER A 247 -5.04 -16.23 4.84
CA SER A 247 -6.02 -15.24 5.31
C SER A 247 -5.77 -14.76 6.75
N GLU A 248 -5.24 -15.63 7.61
CA GLU A 248 -4.87 -15.29 9.00
C GLU A 248 -3.50 -14.57 9.08
N GLY A 249 -2.92 -14.25 7.92
CA GLY A 249 -1.76 -13.36 7.77
C GLY A 249 -0.41 -14.07 7.67
N PHE A 250 -0.40 -15.37 7.37
CA PHE A 250 0.84 -16.11 7.14
C PHE A 250 1.23 -16.13 5.65
N ARG A 251 2.55 -16.07 5.41
CA ARG A 251 3.19 -16.50 4.16
C ARG A 251 4.26 -17.51 4.52
N VAL A 252 4.47 -18.52 3.69
CA VAL A 252 5.38 -19.63 4.01
C VAL A 252 6.28 -19.91 2.82
N TYR A 253 7.56 -20.07 3.08
CA TYR A 253 8.60 -20.31 2.08
C TYR A 253 9.38 -21.58 2.41
N LEU A 254 9.93 -22.19 1.37
CA LEU A 254 10.92 -23.26 1.49
C LEU A 254 12.32 -22.69 1.30
N ASP A 255 13.19 -22.97 2.25
CA ASP A 255 14.63 -22.78 2.12
C ASP A 255 15.22 -23.90 1.26
N THR A 256 15.81 -23.54 0.12
CA THR A 256 16.33 -24.50 -0.86
C THR A 256 17.81 -24.87 -0.62
N ASP A 257 18.48 -24.29 0.38
CA ASP A 257 19.92 -24.45 0.60
C ASP A 257 20.21 -25.39 1.78
N THR A 258 20.90 -26.51 1.51
CA THR A 258 21.28 -27.49 2.54
C THR A 258 22.60 -27.15 3.24
N THR A 259 23.29 -26.06 2.87
CA THR A 259 24.62 -25.76 3.40
C THR A 259 24.58 -25.04 4.76
N THR A 260 25.24 -25.62 5.76
CA THR A 260 25.26 -25.11 7.15
C THR A 260 26.24 -23.95 7.35
N GLN A 261 26.16 -22.91 6.52
CA GLN A 261 26.91 -21.67 6.75
C GLN A 261 26.32 -20.87 7.93
N ARG A 262 27.17 -20.08 8.61
CA ARG A 262 26.71 -19.12 9.63
C ARG A 262 25.93 -18.00 8.96
N ILE A 263 24.60 -18.10 9.02
CA ILE A 263 23.69 -17.12 8.42
C ILE A 263 23.91 -15.75 9.09
N SER A 264 24.12 -14.72 8.28
CA SER A 264 24.10 -13.32 8.67
C SER A 264 22.72 -12.71 8.39
N ARG A 265 22.43 -11.54 8.95
CA ARG A 265 21.39 -10.67 8.40
C ARG A 265 21.69 -10.42 6.92
N ASN A 266 20.68 -10.60 6.08
CA ASN A 266 20.75 -10.55 4.61
C ASN A 266 19.63 -9.64 4.06
N ARG A 267 19.65 -9.38 2.74
CA ARG A 267 18.44 -8.95 2.02
C ARG A 267 17.49 -10.13 1.86
N TYR A 268 16.20 -9.86 1.95
CA TYR A 268 15.12 -10.83 1.77
C TYR A 268 15.18 -11.50 0.39
N PHE A 269 15.29 -10.72 -0.69
CA PHE A 269 15.30 -11.24 -2.07
C PHE A 269 16.70 -11.51 -2.66
N ARG A 270 17.78 -11.61 -1.86
CA ARG A 270 19.10 -11.94 -2.44
C ARG A 270 19.20 -13.41 -2.88
N ASN A 271 19.10 -13.61 -4.20
CA ASN A 271 19.41 -14.83 -4.96
C ASN A 271 18.27 -15.88 -5.08
N ASN A 272 17.00 -15.48 -5.10
CA ASN A 272 15.83 -16.37 -5.33
C ASN A 272 15.80 -17.66 -4.47
N ARG A 273 16.29 -17.58 -3.22
CA ARG A 273 16.49 -18.73 -2.31
C ARG A 273 15.24 -19.22 -1.58
N LEU A 274 14.14 -18.49 -1.69
CA LEU A 274 12.88 -18.74 -0.98
C LEU A 274 11.77 -19.01 -2.00
N LEU A 275 11.28 -20.25 -2.04
CA LEU A 275 10.12 -20.62 -2.85
C LEU A 275 8.86 -20.48 -1.99
N GLU A 276 7.95 -19.56 -2.32
CA GLU A 276 6.66 -19.48 -1.62
C GLU A 276 5.83 -20.75 -1.86
N ILE A 277 5.16 -21.20 -0.81
CA ILE A 277 4.26 -22.35 -0.80
C ILE A 277 3.02 -22.03 0.02
N ASN A 278 1.88 -22.58 -0.39
CA ASN A 278 0.70 -22.61 0.46
C ASN A 278 0.76 -23.88 1.35
N PRO A 279 0.89 -23.76 2.69
CA PRO A 279 0.90 -24.92 3.58
C PRO A 279 -0.47 -25.63 3.64
N ASP A 280 -1.58 -24.92 3.36
CA ASP A 280 -2.95 -25.42 3.40
C ASP A 280 -3.23 -26.48 2.30
N THR A 281 -2.38 -26.53 1.28
CA THR A 281 -2.39 -27.53 0.20
C THR A 281 -1.32 -28.61 0.35
N LEU A 282 -0.27 -28.36 1.13
CA LEU A 282 0.80 -29.32 1.46
C LEU A 282 0.46 -30.21 2.66
N ALA A 283 -0.41 -29.75 3.55
CA ALA A 283 -0.85 -30.48 4.72
C ALA A 283 -1.88 -31.57 4.36
N TYR A 284 -1.60 -32.81 4.72
CA TYR A 284 -2.54 -33.94 4.57
C TYR A 284 -3.48 -34.02 5.79
N THR A 285 -4.78 -34.25 5.57
CA THR A 285 -5.78 -34.42 6.63
C THR A 285 -6.21 -35.87 6.77
N ASP A 286 -5.93 -36.45 7.94
CA ASP A 286 -6.39 -37.78 8.36
C ASP A 286 -7.71 -37.62 9.14
N VAL A 287 -8.82 -37.65 8.40
CA VAL A 287 -10.17 -37.38 8.94
C VAL A 287 -10.59 -38.42 9.98
N ALA A 288 -10.09 -39.66 9.88
CA ALA A 288 -10.45 -40.75 10.79
C ALA A 288 -9.77 -40.63 12.17
N LEU A 289 -8.61 -39.97 12.24
CA LEU A 289 -7.87 -39.69 13.48
C LEU A 289 -7.88 -38.21 13.89
N GLN A 290 -8.67 -37.36 13.20
CA GLN A 290 -8.85 -35.92 13.45
C GLN A 290 -7.55 -35.11 13.52
N ARG A 291 -6.59 -35.46 12.65
CA ARG A 291 -5.25 -34.86 12.63
C ARG A 291 -4.84 -34.38 11.26
N VAL A 292 -3.85 -33.50 11.28
CA VAL A 292 -3.24 -32.84 10.12
C VAL A 292 -1.75 -33.17 10.15
N ILE A 293 -1.19 -33.49 8.98
CA ILE A 293 0.18 -33.97 8.83
C ILE A 293 0.93 -33.01 7.90
N LEU A 294 1.92 -32.30 8.43
CA LEU A 294 2.88 -31.51 7.67
C LEU A 294 4.05 -32.40 7.22
N PRO A 295 4.40 -32.48 5.93
CA PRO A 295 5.57 -33.25 5.49
C PRO A 295 6.87 -32.61 5.98
N ASN A 296 7.89 -33.41 6.30
CA ASN A 296 9.17 -32.85 6.76
C ASN A 296 9.83 -31.97 5.68
N ARG A 297 9.91 -30.67 5.98
CA ARG A 297 10.76 -29.67 5.32
C ARG A 297 11.22 -28.67 6.38
N LYS A 298 12.18 -27.81 6.02
CA LYS A 298 12.47 -26.57 6.74
C LYS A 298 11.58 -25.47 6.14
N TYR A 299 10.63 -24.99 6.93
CA TYR A 299 9.70 -23.93 6.55
C TYR A 299 10.17 -22.60 7.12
N GLU A 300 10.10 -21.54 6.32
CA GLU A 300 10.23 -20.16 6.79
C GLU A 300 8.84 -19.52 6.78
N ILE A 301 8.35 -19.14 7.97
CA ILE A 301 6.99 -18.69 8.22
C ILE A 301 7.04 -17.21 8.58
N HIS A 302 6.37 -16.40 7.77
CA HIS A 302 6.24 -14.96 7.90
C HIS A 302 4.86 -14.63 8.43
N TYR A 303 4.77 -13.79 9.46
CA TYR A 303 3.50 -13.34 10.02
C TYR A 303 3.30 -11.84 9.77
N LEU A 304 2.54 -11.53 8.71
CA LEU A 304 2.40 -10.17 8.16
C LEU A 304 1.72 -9.19 9.14
N HIS A 305 0.82 -9.69 9.98
CA HIS A 305 0.03 -8.90 10.94
C HIS A 305 0.83 -8.40 12.16
N ARG A 306 2.12 -8.71 12.31
CA ARG A 306 2.99 -8.08 13.33
C ARG A 306 4.35 -7.68 12.75
N ARG A 307 4.82 -6.48 13.10
CA ARG A 307 6.15 -5.97 12.73
C ARG A 307 7.20 -6.42 13.75
N ASP A 308 8.39 -6.81 13.28
CA ASP A 308 9.53 -7.15 14.13
C ASP A 308 10.71 -6.21 13.83
N PRO A 309 10.94 -5.15 14.63
CA PRO A 309 12.06 -4.23 14.43
C PRO A 309 13.43 -4.87 14.75
N GLN A 310 13.46 -6.15 15.13
CA GLN A 310 14.65 -6.99 15.23
C GLN A 310 14.60 -8.17 14.24
N SER A 311 13.88 -8.01 13.12
CA SER A 311 13.86 -8.95 12.00
C SER A 311 15.27 -9.35 11.55
N TRP A 312 15.31 -10.52 10.92
CA TRP A 312 16.53 -11.10 10.35
C TRP A 312 16.90 -10.48 9.00
N TYR A 313 15.88 -10.08 8.26
CA TYR A 313 15.99 -9.28 7.05
C TYR A 313 15.99 -7.81 7.44
N PHE A 314 16.89 -7.02 6.86
CA PHE A 314 16.92 -5.57 7.14
C PHE A 314 15.90 -4.79 6.30
N ASP A 315 15.42 -5.42 5.23
CA ASP A 315 14.45 -4.96 4.24
C ASP A 315 13.02 -5.49 4.49
N LEU A 316 12.82 -6.43 5.42
CA LEU A 316 11.49 -6.93 5.80
C LEU A 316 11.21 -6.77 7.29
N ASN A 317 10.36 -5.79 7.63
CA ASN A 317 9.97 -5.44 9.00
C ASN A 317 8.74 -6.24 9.50
N ARG A 318 8.78 -7.57 9.42
CA ARG A 318 7.70 -8.51 9.82
C ARG A 318 8.24 -9.60 10.77
N GLU A 319 7.38 -10.29 11.52
CA GLU A 319 7.80 -11.47 12.30
C GLU A 319 8.14 -12.64 11.37
N VAL A 320 9.34 -13.21 11.52
CA VAL A 320 9.86 -14.33 10.70
C VAL A 320 10.30 -15.46 11.60
N THR A 321 9.90 -16.69 11.29
CA THR A 321 10.17 -17.90 12.07
C THR A 321 10.66 -19.02 11.15
N TRP A 322 11.69 -19.76 11.55
CA TRP A 322 12.01 -21.04 10.89
C TRP A 322 11.42 -22.19 11.70
N LEU A 323 10.63 -23.04 11.05
CA LEU A 323 10.09 -24.28 11.60
C LEU A 323 10.80 -25.47 10.93
N THR A 324 11.62 -26.17 11.70
CA THR A 324 12.32 -27.39 11.24
C THR A 324 11.61 -28.60 11.79
N ILE A 325 11.21 -29.55 10.94
CA ILE A 325 10.59 -30.82 11.37
C ILE A 325 11.66 -31.90 11.61
N LYS A 326 11.44 -32.72 12.63
CA LYS A 326 12.24 -33.90 13.00
C LYS A 326 11.41 -35.16 12.77
N GLY A 327 11.81 -35.97 11.80
CA GLY A 327 11.12 -37.22 11.41
C GLY A 327 10.77 -37.24 9.93
N ALA A 328 9.82 -38.09 9.52
CA ALA A 328 9.31 -38.11 8.14
C ALA A 328 8.22 -37.03 7.92
N ALA A 329 7.43 -36.75 8.94
CA ALA A 329 6.37 -35.75 8.96
C ALA A 329 6.08 -35.34 10.43
N PHE A 330 5.32 -34.26 10.59
CA PHE A 330 4.88 -33.71 11.87
C PHE A 330 3.34 -33.75 11.94
N ALA A 331 2.78 -34.27 13.02
CA ALA A 331 1.33 -34.42 13.18
C ALA A 331 0.76 -33.55 14.31
N PHE A 332 -0.43 -32.98 14.09
CA PHE A 332 -1.14 -32.09 15.01
C PHE A 332 -2.66 -32.19 14.83
N SER A 333 -3.44 -31.86 15.86
CA SER A 333 -4.91 -31.90 15.81
C SER A 333 -5.50 -30.78 14.94
N TYR A 334 -6.78 -30.88 14.60
CA TYR A 334 -7.51 -29.78 13.95
C TYR A 334 -7.53 -28.47 14.75
N ASP A 335 -7.36 -28.51 16.07
CA ASP A 335 -7.23 -27.33 16.94
C ASP A 335 -5.80 -26.73 16.93
N GLY A 336 -4.88 -27.26 16.12
CA GLY A 336 -3.49 -26.81 16.02
C GLY A 336 -2.57 -27.35 17.12
N ILE A 337 -2.97 -28.40 17.85
CA ILE A 337 -2.21 -28.96 18.98
C ILE A 337 -1.21 -30.01 18.46
N PRO A 338 0.11 -29.86 18.66
CA PRO A 338 1.10 -30.88 18.31
C PRO A 338 0.84 -32.24 18.98
N GLU A 339 0.91 -33.35 18.24
CA GLU A 339 0.91 -34.70 18.83
C GLU A 339 2.19 -34.94 19.65
N ASN A 340 3.33 -34.42 19.17
CA ASN A 340 4.63 -34.56 19.83
C ASN A 340 5.47 -33.29 19.62
N SER A 341 5.78 -32.58 20.71
CA SER A 341 6.55 -31.33 20.68
C SER A 341 8.04 -31.51 20.33
N TYR A 342 8.60 -32.72 20.46
CA TYR A 342 9.98 -33.02 20.05
C TYR A 342 10.11 -33.22 18.53
N GLN A 343 9.00 -33.32 17.78
CA GLN A 343 9.02 -33.45 16.31
C GLN A 343 9.27 -32.13 15.58
N PHE A 344 9.46 -31.00 16.26
CA PHE A 344 9.82 -29.74 15.61
C PHE A 344 10.78 -28.87 16.44
N GLU A 345 11.42 -27.92 15.77
CA GLU A 345 12.19 -26.83 16.37
C GLU A 345 11.73 -25.50 15.76
N THR A 346 11.74 -24.43 16.57
CA THR A 346 11.50 -23.06 16.08
C THR A 346 12.71 -22.15 16.29
N GLY A 347 13.06 -21.40 15.24
CA GLY A 347 13.95 -20.23 15.29
C GLY A 347 13.19 -18.95 14.94
N GLY A 348 13.78 -17.78 15.17
CA GLY A 348 13.14 -16.50 14.82
C GLY A 348 12.08 -16.04 15.84
N SER A 349 11.01 -15.39 15.37
CA SER A 349 10.05 -14.67 16.24
C SER A 349 9.21 -15.59 17.14
N MET A 350 8.71 -16.73 16.65
CA MET A 350 7.98 -17.68 17.52
C MET A 350 8.84 -18.22 18.65
N SER A 351 10.15 -18.42 18.44
CA SER A 351 11.04 -18.93 19.49
C SER A 351 11.40 -17.90 20.57
N LYS A 352 10.98 -16.62 20.39
CA LYS A 352 10.99 -15.59 21.43
C LYS A 352 9.87 -15.79 22.48
N LYS A 353 8.76 -16.44 22.09
CA LYS A 353 7.63 -16.81 22.96
C LYS A 353 7.99 -18.07 23.76
N ARG A 354 7.81 -18.04 25.08
CA ARG A 354 8.23 -19.10 26.00
C ARG A 354 7.12 -19.39 27.02
N ILE A 355 7.40 -20.03 28.16
CA ILE A 355 6.38 -20.42 29.16
C ILE A 355 5.44 -19.26 29.56
N ALA A 356 5.94 -18.02 29.64
CA ALA A 356 5.14 -16.84 29.95
C ALA A 356 4.15 -16.40 28.85
N ASP A 357 4.33 -16.90 27.63
CA ASP A 357 3.54 -16.59 26.43
C ASP A 357 2.78 -17.82 25.90
N LEU A 358 2.92 -18.99 26.56
CA LEU A 358 2.14 -20.18 26.24
C LEU A 358 0.73 -20.09 26.86
N LEU A 359 -0.26 -20.39 26.04
CA LEU A 359 -1.67 -20.45 26.42
C LEU A 359 -2.10 -21.91 26.62
N PRO A 360 -3.22 -22.15 27.33
CA PRO A 360 -3.87 -23.46 27.34
C PRO A 360 -4.20 -23.93 25.91
N ASN A 361 -4.06 -25.21 25.63
CA ASN A 361 -4.43 -25.84 24.35
C ASN A 361 -5.93 -25.65 24.02
N ASP A 362 -6.77 -25.57 25.06
CA ASP A 362 -8.20 -25.30 24.98
C ASP A 362 -8.54 -23.79 24.93
N TYR A 363 -7.54 -22.92 24.74
CA TYR A 363 -7.79 -21.51 24.45
C TYR A 363 -8.32 -21.30 23.03
N GLN A 364 -9.48 -20.63 22.96
CA GLN A 364 -10.05 -20.11 21.72
C GLN A 364 -9.94 -18.57 21.76
N PRO A 365 -9.38 -17.93 20.72
CA PRO A 365 -9.31 -16.47 20.65
C PRO A 365 -10.73 -15.90 20.49
N ASN A 366 -11.03 -14.84 21.23
CA ASN A 366 -12.34 -14.19 21.18
C ASN A 366 -12.38 -13.18 20.01
N ASP A 367 -12.25 -13.70 18.77
CA ASP A 367 -11.93 -12.97 17.54
C ASP A 367 -13.10 -12.12 16.98
N SER A 368 -13.45 -11.11 17.76
CA SER A 368 -14.33 -10.00 17.43
C SER A 368 -13.55 -8.74 16.97
N LEU A 369 -12.24 -8.83 16.75
CA LEU A 369 -11.34 -7.64 16.83
C LEU A 369 -10.13 -7.58 15.85
N SER A 370 -10.17 -8.14 14.64
CA SER A 370 -9.18 -7.74 13.61
C SER A 370 -9.55 -7.90 12.14
N SER A 371 -10.17 -9.01 11.72
CA SER A 371 -10.53 -9.23 10.31
C SER A 371 -12.04 -9.42 10.13
N THR A 372 -12.66 -10.29 10.93
CA THR A 372 -14.11 -10.58 10.96
C THR A 372 -15.00 -9.34 11.00
N LEU A 373 -14.67 -8.28 11.76
CA LEU A 373 -15.45 -7.02 11.72
C LEU A 373 -15.27 -6.22 10.43
N LEU A 374 -14.10 -6.25 9.80
CA LEU A 374 -13.88 -5.58 8.50
C LEU A 374 -14.58 -6.34 7.36
N GLU A 375 -14.53 -7.68 7.42
CA GLU A 375 -15.20 -8.61 6.52
C GLU A 375 -16.74 -8.45 6.61
N GLN A 376 -17.29 -8.49 7.83
CA GLN A 376 -18.74 -8.39 8.07
C GLN A 376 -19.30 -6.98 7.80
N ALA A 377 -18.49 -5.92 7.95
CA ALA A 377 -18.87 -4.56 7.55
C ALA A 377 -18.70 -4.28 6.04
N GLY A 378 -18.19 -5.25 5.26
CA GLY A 378 -17.93 -5.06 3.83
C GLY A 378 -16.87 -4.01 3.51
N LEU A 379 -15.94 -3.76 4.45
CA LEU A 379 -14.90 -2.73 4.35
C LEU A 379 -13.74 -3.13 3.45
N ILE A 380 -13.48 -4.44 3.40
CA ILE A 380 -12.54 -5.07 2.49
C ILE A 380 -13.37 -6.10 1.73
N PRO A 381 -13.65 -5.91 0.43
CA PRO A 381 -14.31 -6.94 -0.33
C PRO A 381 -13.41 -8.16 -0.38
N HIS A 382 -13.96 -9.29 0.03
CA HIS A 382 -13.26 -10.55 0.03
C HIS A 382 -13.05 -10.98 -1.43
N PHE A 383 -11.86 -10.68 -1.98
CA PHE A 383 -11.28 -11.40 -3.12
C PHE A 383 -10.94 -12.84 -2.69
N GLN A 384 -12.00 -13.56 -2.33
CA GLN A 384 -12.11 -15.00 -2.50
C GLN A 384 -11.66 -15.31 -3.91
N LYS A 385 -10.94 -16.42 -4.13
CA LYS A 385 -10.29 -16.70 -5.41
C LYS A 385 -11.27 -16.55 -6.59
N GLN A 386 -11.13 -15.45 -7.32
CA GLN A 386 -12.09 -14.98 -8.32
C GLN A 386 -11.45 -15.04 -9.70
N GLU A 387 -12.19 -15.58 -10.66
CA GLU A 387 -11.83 -15.52 -12.07
C GLU A 387 -12.37 -14.21 -12.67
N LYS A 388 -11.53 -13.54 -13.45
CA LYS A 388 -11.73 -12.17 -13.93
C LYS A 388 -11.66 -12.17 -15.45
N PHE A 389 -12.75 -11.79 -16.09
CA PHE A 389 -12.95 -11.94 -17.53
C PHE A 389 -12.69 -10.60 -18.25
N LEU A 390 -11.77 -10.59 -19.21
CA LEU A 390 -11.54 -9.44 -20.09
C LEU A 390 -12.14 -9.74 -21.47
N LEU A 391 -12.70 -8.71 -22.11
CA LEU A 391 -13.38 -8.81 -23.40
C LEU A 391 -12.95 -7.69 -24.35
N GLN A 392 -12.21 -8.05 -25.39
CA GLN A 392 -11.85 -7.14 -26.48
C GLN A 392 -12.73 -7.43 -27.71
N LEU A 393 -13.11 -6.38 -28.43
CA LEU A 393 -13.77 -6.43 -29.73
C LEU A 393 -12.87 -5.83 -30.80
N SER A 394 -13.00 -6.27 -32.05
CA SER A 394 -12.33 -5.61 -33.19
C SER A 394 -12.86 -4.21 -33.48
N GLN A 395 -14.15 -3.96 -33.23
CA GLN A 395 -14.89 -2.73 -33.53
C GLN A 395 -16.03 -2.56 -32.52
N SER A 396 -16.57 -1.35 -32.39
CA SER A 396 -17.67 -0.99 -31.48
C SER A 396 -19.03 -0.75 -32.17
N HIS A 397 -19.05 -0.79 -33.50
CA HIS A 397 -20.22 -0.56 -34.34
C HIS A 397 -20.22 -1.58 -35.47
N PHE A 398 -21.38 -2.16 -35.78
CA PHE A 398 -21.56 -3.19 -36.80
C PHE A 398 -22.89 -2.96 -37.55
N ALA A 399 -22.95 -3.32 -38.83
CA ALA A 399 -24.18 -3.45 -39.59
C ALA A 399 -24.81 -4.86 -39.40
N LEU A 400 -26.01 -5.06 -39.94
CA LEU A 400 -26.57 -6.40 -40.09
C LEU A 400 -25.72 -7.21 -41.10
N GLY A 401 -25.46 -8.48 -40.81
CA GLY A 401 -24.58 -9.35 -41.59
C GLY A 401 -23.08 -9.23 -41.28
N ASP A 402 -22.64 -8.23 -40.50
CA ASP A 402 -21.22 -8.07 -40.16
C ASP A 402 -20.69 -9.18 -39.24
N THR A 403 -19.36 -9.40 -39.27
CA THR A 403 -18.68 -10.35 -38.39
C THR A 403 -18.00 -9.64 -37.21
N LEU A 404 -18.65 -9.67 -36.05
CA LEU A 404 -18.08 -9.26 -34.77
C LEU A 404 -16.98 -10.26 -34.38
N ARG A 405 -15.73 -9.80 -34.27
CA ARG A 405 -14.61 -10.59 -33.74
C ARG A 405 -14.33 -10.20 -32.30
N TYR A 406 -14.10 -11.19 -31.45
CA TYR A 406 -13.87 -11.00 -30.02
C TYR A 406 -12.65 -11.79 -29.51
N GLN A 407 -12.07 -11.32 -28.41
CA GLN A 407 -11.08 -12.04 -27.62
C GLN A 407 -11.53 -12.04 -26.15
N VAL A 408 -11.56 -13.23 -25.57
CA VAL A 408 -11.88 -13.48 -24.15
C VAL A 408 -10.59 -13.85 -23.45
N GLU A 409 -10.33 -13.22 -22.31
CA GLU A 409 -9.24 -13.60 -21.42
C GLU A 409 -9.78 -13.87 -20.03
N VAL A 410 -9.18 -14.82 -19.30
CA VAL A 410 -9.54 -15.14 -17.93
C VAL A 410 -8.28 -15.26 -17.08
N ILE A 411 -8.24 -14.45 -16.01
CA ILE A 411 -7.12 -14.38 -15.08
C ILE A 411 -7.60 -14.50 -13.63
N ASP A 412 -6.70 -14.81 -12.71
CA ASP A 412 -6.95 -14.68 -11.27
C ASP A 412 -7.03 -13.19 -10.89
N ALA A 413 -8.11 -12.79 -10.20
CA ALA A 413 -8.38 -11.40 -9.85
C ALA A 413 -7.36 -10.77 -8.87
N THR A 414 -6.48 -11.58 -8.27
CA THR A 414 -5.48 -11.17 -7.28
C THR A 414 -4.09 -11.08 -7.89
N SER A 415 -3.65 -12.15 -8.57
CA SER A 415 -2.30 -12.26 -9.16
C SER A 415 -2.23 -11.78 -10.62
N HIS A 416 -3.37 -11.57 -11.27
CA HIS A 416 -3.51 -11.28 -12.71
C HIS A 416 -2.89 -12.34 -13.64
N GLN A 417 -2.56 -13.53 -13.13
CA GLN A 417 -2.09 -14.67 -13.93
C GLN A 417 -3.25 -15.36 -14.64
N PHE A 418 -3.04 -15.80 -15.89
CA PHE A 418 -4.03 -16.54 -16.68
C PHE A 418 -4.50 -17.83 -15.97
N ILE A 419 -5.82 -18.07 -15.98
CA ILE A 419 -6.43 -19.28 -15.44
C ILE A 419 -6.11 -20.47 -16.37
N PRO A 420 -5.47 -21.56 -15.90
CA PRO A 420 -5.00 -22.64 -16.78
C PRO A 420 -6.10 -23.32 -17.61
N GLN A 421 -7.30 -23.49 -17.06
CA GLN A 421 -8.47 -24.04 -17.73
C GLN A 421 -9.77 -23.60 -17.04
N THR A 422 -10.79 -23.19 -17.79
CA THR A 422 -12.11 -22.79 -17.25
C THR A 422 -13.21 -22.83 -18.33
N ILE A 423 -14.48 -22.86 -17.91
CA ILE A 423 -15.66 -22.79 -18.80
C ILE A 423 -16.30 -21.41 -18.68
N VAL A 424 -16.28 -20.64 -19.77
CA VAL A 424 -16.90 -19.31 -19.84
C VAL A 424 -18.18 -19.37 -20.67
N TYR A 425 -19.28 -18.90 -20.11
CA TYR A 425 -20.47 -18.56 -20.87
C TYR A 425 -20.28 -17.17 -21.46
N LEU A 426 -20.24 -17.09 -22.79
CA LEU A 426 -20.25 -15.84 -23.53
C LEU A 426 -21.69 -15.58 -23.98
N ALA A 427 -22.24 -14.42 -23.65
CA ALA A 427 -23.63 -14.04 -23.93
C ALA A 427 -23.73 -12.65 -24.54
N ILE A 428 -24.71 -12.44 -25.41
CA ILE A 428 -25.10 -11.13 -25.95
C ILE A 428 -26.48 -10.81 -25.42
N ARG A 429 -26.66 -9.64 -24.78
CA ARG A 429 -27.97 -9.14 -24.32
C ARG A 429 -28.25 -7.71 -24.76
N ASN A 430 -29.52 -7.36 -24.91
CA ASN A 430 -29.97 -5.96 -24.83
C ASN A 430 -30.38 -5.64 -23.38
N GLU A 431 -30.98 -4.48 -23.13
CA GLU A 431 -31.36 -4.05 -21.77
C GLU A 431 -32.27 -5.03 -21.01
N ASN A 432 -33.06 -5.86 -21.72
CA ASN A 432 -34.10 -6.69 -21.11
C ASN A 432 -33.97 -8.20 -21.40
N ASN A 433 -33.28 -8.61 -22.47
CA ASN A 433 -33.24 -10.00 -22.92
C ASN A 433 -31.85 -10.44 -23.41
N VAL A 434 -31.48 -11.69 -23.10
CA VAL A 434 -30.35 -12.39 -23.74
C VAL A 434 -30.78 -12.82 -25.14
N VAL A 435 -30.02 -12.40 -26.15
CA VAL A 435 -30.22 -12.67 -27.58
C VAL A 435 -29.54 -13.97 -28.00
N TRP A 436 -28.33 -14.19 -27.49
CA TRP A 436 -27.47 -15.31 -27.85
C TRP A 436 -26.57 -15.69 -26.67
N GLN A 437 -26.25 -16.98 -26.52
CA GLN A 437 -25.31 -17.45 -25.52
C GLN A 437 -24.63 -18.75 -25.96
N GLN A 438 -23.33 -18.87 -25.74
CA GLN A 438 -22.52 -20.07 -26.01
C GLN A 438 -21.58 -20.36 -24.83
N PRO A 439 -21.48 -21.62 -24.37
CA PRO A 439 -20.38 -22.06 -23.49
C PRO A 439 -19.10 -22.26 -24.30
N LEU A 440 -17.98 -21.76 -23.76
CA LEU A 440 -16.64 -21.83 -24.34
C LEU A 440 -15.69 -22.47 -23.32
N TRP A 441 -14.95 -23.49 -23.75
CA TRP A 441 -13.83 -24.05 -22.98
C TRP A 441 -12.58 -23.22 -23.29
N ILE A 442 -11.97 -22.62 -22.27
CA ILE A 442 -10.78 -21.77 -22.41
C ILE A 442 -9.60 -22.44 -21.72
N GLU A 443 -8.50 -22.59 -22.46
CA GLU A 443 -7.22 -23.12 -21.98
C GLU A 443 -6.17 -22.01 -21.98
N ASN A 444 -5.25 -22.05 -21.01
CA ASN A 444 -4.24 -21.00 -20.77
C ASN A 444 -4.82 -19.57 -20.67
N GLY A 445 -6.08 -19.46 -20.24
CA GLY A 445 -6.77 -18.21 -19.96
C GLY A 445 -7.00 -17.28 -21.16
N ARG A 446 -6.89 -17.73 -22.41
CA ARG A 446 -7.16 -16.88 -23.60
C ARG A 446 -7.85 -17.67 -24.71
N LEU A 447 -8.92 -17.10 -25.28
CA LEU A 447 -9.61 -17.64 -26.45
C LEU A 447 -10.14 -16.50 -27.33
N SER A 448 -9.89 -16.58 -28.63
CA SER A 448 -10.43 -15.63 -29.62
C SER A 448 -11.47 -16.30 -30.52
N GLY A 449 -12.50 -15.56 -30.89
CA GLY A 449 -13.65 -16.09 -31.64
C GLY A 449 -14.36 -15.03 -32.47
N HIS A 450 -15.48 -15.42 -33.07
CA HIS A 450 -16.32 -14.53 -33.88
C HIS A 450 -17.80 -14.88 -33.74
N TRP A 451 -18.64 -13.91 -34.08
CA TRP A 451 -20.09 -14.02 -34.15
C TRP A 451 -20.57 -13.18 -35.33
N VAL A 452 -21.51 -13.70 -36.13
CA VAL A 452 -22.10 -12.96 -37.25
C VAL A 452 -23.39 -12.31 -36.77
N VAL A 453 -23.54 -11.01 -37.00
CA VAL A 453 -24.73 -10.22 -36.63
C VAL A 453 -25.91 -10.70 -37.50
N PRO A 454 -26.96 -11.34 -36.94
CA PRO A 454 -28.04 -11.90 -37.75
C PRO A 454 -28.90 -10.81 -38.38
N ASP A 455 -29.37 -11.02 -39.62
CA ASP A 455 -30.27 -10.10 -40.33
C ASP A 455 -31.62 -9.89 -39.62
N SER A 456 -31.97 -10.79 -38.69
CA SER A 456 -33.17 -10.69 -37.84
C SER A 456 -32.97 -9.87 -36.55
N LEU A 457 -31.79 -9.28 -36.35
CA LEU A 457 -31.48 -8.47 -35.17
C LEU A 457 -31.94 -7.02 -35.38
N GLN A 458 -32.52 -6.41 -34.35
CA GLN A 458 -32.95 -5.01 -34.41
C GLN A 458 -31.76 -4.06 -34.18
N GLY A 459 -31.75 -2.92 -34.89
CA GLY A 459 -30.79 -1.84 -34.62
C GLY A 459 -30.88 -1.32 -33.18
N GLY A 460 -29.74 -1.08 -32.55
CA GLY A 460 -29.66 -0.66 -31.15
C GLY A 460 -28.37 -1.07 -30.44
N THR A 461 -28.32 -0.84 -29.13
CA THR A 461 -27.14 -1.11 -28.29
C THR A 461 -27.23 -2.49 -27.61
N TYR A 462 -26.15 -3.26 -27.72
CA TYR A 462 -26.03 -4.61 -27.15
C TYR A 462 -24.78 -4.73 -26.26
N GLN A 463 -24.83 -5.64 -25.29
CA GLN A 463 -23.73 -5.98 -24.39
C GLN A 463 -23.25 -7.41 -24.68
N LEU A 464 -21.96 -7.59 -24.97
CA LEU A 464 -21.27 -8.88 -24.91
C LEU A 464 -20.74 -9.08 -23.47
N ILE A 465 -20.98 -10.26 -22.89
CA ILE A 465 -20.75 -10.56 -21.47
C ILE A 465 -20.10 -11.93 -21.32
N ALA A 466 -19.06 -12.03 -20.47
CA ALA A 466 -18.31 -13.25 -20.16
C ALA A 466 -18.34 -13.55 -18.66
N TYR A 467 -18.76 -14.76 -18.30
CA TYR A 467 -18.94 -15.22 -16.92
C TYR A 467 -18.90 -16.74 -16.83
N ASN A 468 -18.36 -17.32 -15.76
CA ASN A 468 -18.44 -18.76 -15.48
C ASN A 468 -19.50 -19.07 -14.39
N ASN A 469 -19.72 -20.33 -14.03
CA ASN A 469 -20.69 -20.68 -12.97
C ASN A 469 -20.25 -20.19 -11.57
N TRP A 470 -18.95 -20.06 -11.31
CA TRP A 470 -18.43 -19.52 -10.06
C TRP A 470 -18.75 -18.03 -9.91
N ALA A 471 -18.56 -17.26 -10.98
CA ALA A 471 -18.87 -15.83 -11.07
C ALA A 471 -20.35 -15.50 -10.84
N ARG A 472 -21.28 -16.47 -11.04
CA ARG A 472 -22.72 -16.30 -10.74
C ARG A 472 -23.04 -16.25 -9.25
N HIS A 473 -22.12 -16.63 -8.38
CA HIS A 473 -22.25 -16.46 -6.93
C HIS A 473 -21.81 -15.06 -6.46
N PHE A 474 -21.30 -14.23 -7.37
CA PHE A 474 -20.91 -12.85 -7.14
C PHE A 474 -21.80 -11.91 -7.97
N ASP A 475 -21.70 -10.60 -7.67
CA ASP A 475 -22.42 -9.54 -8.37
C ASP A 475 -22.04 -9.51 -9.87
N GLU A 476 -22.99 -9.25 -10.78
CA GLU A 476 -22.73 -9.07 -12.23
C GLU A 476 -21.64 -8.01 -12.49
N ARG A 477 -21.42 -7.09 -11.55
CA ARG A 477 -20.31 -6.13 -11.55
C ARG A 477 -18.92 -6.76 -11.71
N PHE A 478 -18.73 -8.05 -11.39
CA PHE A 478 -17.46 -8.77 -11.59
C PHE A 478 -17.37 -9.55 -12.92
N TRP A 479 -18.45 -9.60 -13.70
CA TRP A 479 -18.45 -10.27 -15.01
C TRP A 479 -17.82 -9.37 -16.08
N GLY A 480 -17.03 -9.96 -16.98
CA GLY A 480 -16.44 -9.21 -18.10
C GLY A 480 -17.53 -8.72 -19.04
N ARG A 481 -17.44 -7.47 -19.50
CA ARG A 481 -18.42 -6.92 -20.44
C ARG A 481 -17.81 -5.92 -21.42
N THR A 482 -18.44 -5.79 -22.56
CA THR A 482 -18.16 -4.75 -23.56
C THR A 482 -19.44 -4.48 -24.36
N SER A 483 -19.63 -3.25 -24.83
CA SER A 483 -20.85 -2.82 -25.51
C SER A 483 -20.58 -2.52 -26.98
N PHE A 484 -21.55 -2.81 -27.85
CA PHE A 484 -21.49 -2.50 -29.28
C PHE A 484 -22.84 -1.98 -29.79
N GLN A 485 -22.78 -1.14 -30.83
CA GLN A 485 -23.95 -0.67 -31.58
C GLN A 485 -24.19 -1.56 -32.80
N VAL A 486 -25.45 -1.89 -33.07
CA VAL A 486 -25.92 -2.47 -34.33
C VAL A 486 -26.67 -1.39 -35.09
N ILE A 487 -26.17 -1.04 -36.27
CA ILE A 487 -26.69 0.04 -37.11
C ILE A 487 -27.70 -0.55 -38.10
N ASP A 488 -28.93 -0.07 -38.02
CA ASP A 488 -30.02 -0.34 -38.95
C ASP A 488 -30.30 0.92 -39.78
N ALA A 489 -30.34 0.79 -41.10
CA ALA A 489 -30.55 1.90 -42.03
C ALA A 489 -31.92 2.58 -41.90
N SER A 490 -32.89 1.96 -41.20
CA SER A 490 -34.22 2.52 -40.95
C SER A 490 -34.29 3.53 -39.79
N VAL A 491 -33.30 3.57 -38.89
CA VAL A 491 -33.38 4.36 -37.64
C VAL A 491 -32.84 5.79 -37.82
N SER A 492 -33.63 6.63 -38.50
CA SER A 492 -33.36 8.07 -38.63
C SER A 492 -34.09 8.90 -37.56
N SER A 493 -33.55 8.97 -36.33
CA SER A 493 -33.99 9.99 -35.37
C SER A 493 -32.91 10.39 -34.36
N ALA A 494 -32.49 11.65 -34.40
CA ALA A 494 -31.81 12.27 -33.26
C ALA A 494 -32.85 12.52 -32.14
N GLN A 495 -32.96 11.59 -31.19
CA GLN A 495 -33.65 11.89 -29.94
C GLN A 495 -32.89 13.01 -29.22
N ASN A 496 -33.64 13.99 -28.69
CA ASN A 496 -33.07 15.14 -27.98
C ASN A 496 -32.68 14.71 -26.56
N ASP A 497 -31.59 13.94 -26.45
CA ASP A 497 -31.24 13.20 -25.25
C ASP A 497 -30.72 14.12 -24.13
N SER A 498 -31.48 14.16 -23.03
CA SER A 498 -31.24 15.04 -21.90
C SER A 498 -29.98 14.66 -21.12
N ILE A 499 -29.01 15.58 -21.08
CA ILE A 499 -27.74 15.41 -20.37
C ILE A 499 -27.96 15.21 -18.86
N SER A 500 -27.40 14.13 -18.32
CA SER A 500 -27.32 13.77 -16.91
C SER A 500 -25.93 14.07 -16.36
N VAL A 501 -25.85 14.93 -15.34
CA VAL A 501 -24.61 15.25 -14.62
C VAL A 501 -24.69 14.73 -13.18
N ALA A 502 -23.57 14.27 -12.62
CA ALA A 502 -23.45 13.78 -11.25
C ALA A 502 -22.13 14.18 -10.60
N PHE A 503 -22.12 14.31 -9.27
CA PHE A 503 -21.01 14.80 -8.45
C PHE A 503 -20.61 13.79 -7.37
N PHE A 504 -19.30 13.57 -7.21
CA PHE A 504 -18.73 12.52 -6.36
C PHE A 504 -17.66 13.09 -5.42
N PRO A 505 -17.98 13.37 -4.14
CA PRO A 505 -17.02 13.82 -3.14
C PRO A 505 -16.04 12.69 -2.81
N GLU A 506 -14.74 12.94 -2.93
CA GLU A 506 -13.70 11.88 -2.85
C GLU A 506 -13.52 11.27 -1.45
N SER A 507 -14.06 11.90 -0.40
CA SER A 507 -14.13 11.34 0.96
C SER A 507 -15.53 10.78 1.30
N GLY A 508 -16.35 10.49 0.29
CA GLY A 508 -17.74 10.00 0.42
C GLY A 508 -18.77 11.09 0.76
N HIS A 509 -18.35 12.14 1.46
CA HIS A 509 -19.19 13.28 1.84
C HIS A 509 -18.45 14.60 1.64
N LEU A 510 -19.19 15.69 1.45
CA LEU A 510 -18.66 17.04 1.59
C LEU A 510 -18.64 17.44 3.07
N ILE A 511 -17.53 17.98 3.56
CA ILE A 511 -17.42 18.56 4.90
C ILE A 511 -17.28 20.09 4.78
N ALA A 512 -18.06 20.86 5.54
CA ALA A 512 -17.93 22.31 5.59
C ALA A 512 -16.53 22.75 6.08
N GLU A 513 -16.06 23.91 5.64
CA GLU A 513 -14.80 24.53 6.07
C GLU A 513 -13.52 23.71 5.77
N LEU A 514 -13.61 22.63 4.97
CA LEU A 514 -12.46 21.80 4.57
C LEU A 514 -12.29 21.74 3.04
N PRO A 515 -11.07 21.52 2.52
CA PRO A 515 -10.81 21.41 1.08
C PRO A 515 -11.20 20.03 0.55
N ASN A 516 -12.44 19.90 0.07
CA ASN A 516 -13.01 18.69 -0.52
C ASN A 516 -12.68 18.64 -2.02
N ARG A 517 -12.19 17.52 -2.54
CA ARG A 517 -12.13 17.29 -3.99
C ARG A 517 -13.35 16.51 -4.46
N VAL A 518 -13.87 16.89 -5.63
CA VAL A 518 -15.14 16.40 -6.19
C VAL A 518 -14.94 16.04 -7.65
N GLY A 519 -15.23 14.79 -7.99
CA GLY A 519 -15.33 14.34 -9.38
C GLY A 519 -16.68 14.70 -10.00
N VAL A 520 -16.69 15.09 -11.28
CA VAL A 520 -17.89 15.39 -12.07
C VAL A 520 -18.00 14.46 -13.26
N ARG A 521 -19.19 13.90 -13.45
CA ARG A 521 -19.52 13.04 -14.58
C ARG A 521 -20.68 13.60 -15.40
N SER A 522 -20.57 13.66 -16.73
CA SER A 522 -21.60 14.21 -17.63
C SER A 522 -21.83 13.37 -18.91
N PHE A 523 -23.02 12.77 -19.01
CA PHE A 523 -23.40 11.83 -20.08
C PHE A 523 -24.84 12.08 -20.54
N THR A 524 -25.21 11.63 -21.73
CA THR A 524 -26.61 11.49 -22.15
C THR A 524 -27.34 10.37 -21.36
N LYS A 525 -28.66 10.22 -21.47
CA LYS A 525 -29.36 9.05 -20.88
C LYS A 525 -29.04 7.75 -21.64
N SER A 526 -28.79 7.82 -22.94
CA SER A 526 -28.25 6.72 -23.76
C SER A 526 -26.79 6.33 -23.40
N GLY A 527 -26.11 7.10 -22.54
CA GLY A 527 -24.78 6.76 -22.05
C GLY A 527 -23.63 7.20 -22.96
N ALA A 528 -23.85 8.14 -23.88
CA ALA A 528 -22.77 8.81 -24.60
C ALA A 528 -22.12 9.91 -23.74
N PRO A 529 -20.79 10.08 -23.76
CA PRO A 529 -20.10 11.14 -23.02
C PRO A 529 -20.43 12.52 -23.59
N VAL A 530 -20.55 13.53 -22.73
CA VAL A 530 -20.79 14.92 -23.15
C VAL A 530 -19.91 15.86 -22.34
N ALA A 531 -19.09 16.67 -23.00
CA ALA A 531 -18.38 17.77 -22.34
C ALA A 531 -19.40 18.81 -21.86
N VAL A 532 -19.37 19.15 -20.57
CA VAL A 532 -20.23 20.20 -19.98
C VAL A 532 -19.40 21.25 -19.26
N ASP A 533 -19.96 22.45 -19.30
CA ASP A 533 -19.52 23.62 -18.57
C ASP A 533 -20.68 24.06 -17.65
N GLY A 534 -20.40 24.46 -16.41
CA GLY A 534 -21.37 25.02 -15.45
C GLY A 534 -20.77 25.63 -14.18
N TRP A 535 -21.60 26.24 -13.34
CA TRP A 535 -21.18 26.98 -12.14
C TRP A 535 -21.76 26.44 -10.82
N VAL A 536 -20.95 26.25 -9.76
CA VAL A 536 -21.43 25.86 -8.42
C VAL A 536 -21.82 27.12 -7.67
N LEU A 537 -23.09 27.20 -7.35
CA LEU A 537 -23.72 28.30 -6.62
C LEU A 537 -24.09 27.84 -5.21
N ASN A 538 -23.99 28.77 -4.27
CA ASN A 538 -24.59 28.64 -2.94
C ASN A 538 -26.11 28.93 -2.98
N ALA A 539 -26.76 28.93 -1.81
CA ALA A 539 -28.18 29.22 -1.69
C ALA A 539 -28.54 30.67 -2.08
N THR A 540 -27.62 31.63 -1.94
CA THR A 540 -27.78 33.04 -2.33
C THR A 540 -27.46 33.33 -3.80
N ASN A 541 -27.14 32.30 -4.59
CA ASN A 541 -26.70 32.35 -6.00
C ASN A 541 -25.32 32.97 -6.25
N ASP A 542 -24.50 33.17 -5.23
CA ASP A 542 -23.10 33.52 -5.43
C ASP A 542 -22.35 32.32 -6.02
N THR A 543 -21.53 32.59 -7.04
CA THR A 543 -20.62 31.59 -7.59
C THR A 543 -19.47 31.39 -6.61
N LEU A 544 -19.37 30.20 -6.02
CA LEU A 544 -18.23 29.86 -5.17
C LEU A 544 -16.98 29.66 -6.04
N MET A 545 -17.15 28.86 -7.10
CA MET A 545 -16.14 28.27 -8.01
C MET A 545 -16.80 27.28 -9.19
N THR A 546 -16.31 26.80 -11.42
CA THR A 546 -15.88 25.77 -12.44
C THR A 546 -16.26 24.27 -12.40
N VAL A 547 -17.51 23.92 -12.70
CA VAL A 547 -17.78 22.59 -13.22
C VAL A 547 -17.38 22.60 -14.70
N LYS A 548 -16.27 21.94 -15.04
CA LYS A 548 -15.89 21.63 -16.41
C LYS A 548 -15.59 20.15 -16.55
N THR A 549 -16.02 19.54 -17.65
CA THR A 549 -15.63 18.19 -18.05
C THR A 549 -14.98 18.15 -19.43
N ASN A 550 -14.18 17.12 -19.68
CA ASN A 550 -13.49 16.88 -20.94
C ASN A 550 -14.43 16.21 -21.98
N GLY A 551 -13.90 15.96 -23.19
CA GLY A 551 -14.63 15.28 -24.27
C GLY A 551 -15.08 13.84 -23.96
N GLN A 552 -14.62 13.24 -22.86
CA GLN A 552 -15.05 11.93 -22.36
C GLN A 552 -16.09 12.04 -21.23
N GLY A 553 -16.60 13.23 -20.93
CA GLY A 553 -17.62 13.46 -19.91
C GLY A 553 -17.08 13.51 -18.47
N TYR A 554 -15.78 13.76 -18.28
CA TYR A 554 -15.10 13.72 -16.98
C TYR A 554 -14.33 15.01 -16.64
N GLY A 555 -14.47 15.56 -15.43
CA GLY A 555 -13.55 16.56 -14.85
C GLY A 555 -13.71 16.73 -13.34
N ASN A 556 -12.67 17.16 -12.62
CA ASN A 556 -12.68 17.31 -11.15
C ASN A 556 -12.45 18.76 -10.70
N PHE A 557 -12.88 19.08 -9.47
CA PHE A 557 -12.63 20.38 -8.85
C PHE A 557 -12.43 20.30 -7.32
N PHE A 558 -11.85 21.33 -6.70
CA PHE A 558 -11.59 21.44 -5.25
C PHE A 558 -12.45 22.52 -4.59
N ILE A 559 -13.44 22.13 -3.77
CA ILE A 559 -14.35 23.04 -3.08
C ILE A 559 -14.13 23.08 -1.56
N MET A 560 -14.22 24.28 -0.99
CA MET A 560 -14.28 24.53 0.44
C MET A 560 -15.68 25.08 0.77
N PRO A 561 -16.67 24.23 1.13
CA PRO A 561 -18.04 24.68 1.35
C PRO A 561 -18.11 25.62 2.56
N PRO A 562 -18.62 26.87 2.41
CA PRO A 562 -18.59 27.87 3.49
C PRO A 562 -19.65 27.63 4.58
N SER A 563 -20.58 26.70 4.37
CA SER A 563 -21.57 26.27 5.36
C SER A 563 -22.16 24.92 4.96
N THR A 564 -23.12 24.41 5.73
CA THR A 564 -23.93 23.22 5.41
C THR A 564 -25.10 23.47 4.45
N GLN A 565 -25.28 24.70 3.95
CA GLN A 565 -26.34 25.01 3.00
C GLN A 565 -26.15 24.22 1.68
N PRO A 566 -27.23 23.73 1.05
CA PRO A 566 -27.13 22.95 -0.18
C PRO A 566 -26.55 23.78 -1.33
N LEU A 567 -25.68 23.15 -2.11
CA LEU A 567 -25.07 23.74 -3.30
C LEU A 567 -25.68 23.14 -4.58
N ARG A 568 -25.67 23.92 -5.66
CA ARG A 568 -26.16 23.51 -6.99
C ARG A 568 -25.17 23.87 -8.07
N ALA A 569 -24.99 22.99 -9.05
CA ALA A 569 -24.29 23.30 -10.30
C ALA A 569 -25.31 23.75 -11.36
N LYS A 570 -25.15 24.97 -11.87
CA LYS A 570 -25.93 25.53 -12.99
C LYS A 570 -25.12 25.40 -14.28
N LEU A 571 -25.51 24.50 -15.17
CA LEU A 571 -24.81 24.23 -16.42
C LEU A 571 -25.04 25.36 -17.45
N SER A 572 -24.13 25.51 -18.40
CA SER A 572 -24.19 26.50 -19.48
C SER A 572 -25.36 26.30 -20.44
N ASN A 573 -26.00 25.11 -20.43
CA ASN A 573 -27.26 24.84 -21.13
C ASN A 573 -28.52 25.23 -20.32
N GLY A 574 -28.35 25.78 -19.11
CA GLY A 574 -29.43 26.22 -18.22
C GLY A 574 -29.89 25.21 -17.16
N ASN A 575 -29.50 23.92 -17.27
CA ASN A 575 -29.91 22.90 -16.30
C ASN A 575 -29.25 23.11 -14.93
N GLU A 576 -30.02 22.97 -13.85
CA GLU A 576 -29.50 22.97 -12.47
C GLU A 576 -29.47 21.56 -11.87
N VAL A 577 -28.37 21.20 -11.22
CA VAL A 577 -28.11 19.88 -10.64
C VAL A 577 -27.55 20.04 -9.22
N SER A 578 -28.24 19.49 -8.21
CA SER A 578 -27.80 19.59 -6.81
C SER A 578 -26.52 18.80 -6.54
N LEU A 579 -25.65 19.35 -5.69
CA LEU A 579 -24.51 18.61 -5.13
C LEU A 579 -24.97 17.76 -3.92
N PRO A 580 -24.21 16.73 -3.52
CA PRO A 580 -24.47 15.96 -2.30
C PRO A 580 -24.50 16.82 -1.02
N ALA A 581 -25.20 16.33 0.00
CA ALA A 581 -25.36 17.03 1.27
C ALA A 581 -24.01 17.24 2.00
N ILE A 582 -23.84 18.44 2.58
CA ILE A 582 -22.64 18.85 3.31
C ILE A 582 -22.82 18.57 4.81
N ARG A 583 -21.83 17.92 5.43
CA ARG A 583 -21.76 17.69 6.87
C ARG A 583 -21.06 18.89 7.56
N PRO A 584 -21.50 19.31 8.76
CA PRO A 584 -20.85 20.41 9.48
C PRO A 584 -19.46 20.01 10.02
N LYS A 585 -19.26 18.74 10.35
CA LYS A 585 -18.01 18.21 10.91
C LYS A 585 -17.63 16.87 10.27
N GLY A 586 -16.33 16.59 10.20
CA GLY A 586 -15.82 15.30 9.75
C GLY A 586 -14.34 15.32 9.41
N TYR A 587 -13.94 14.38 8.57
CA TYR A 587 -12.59 14.23 8.04
C TYR A 587 -12.61 14.22 6.51
N VAL A 588 -11.56 14.74 5.88
CA VAL A 588 -11.33 14.67 4.43
C VAL A 588 -9.96 14.05 4.19
N VAL A 589 -9.90 13.04 3.32
CA VAL A 589 -8.66 12.33 2.96
C VAL A 589 -8.24 12.73 1.55
N ASN A 590 -7.09 13.40 1.46
CA ASN A 590 -6.40 13.67 0.21
C ASN A 590 -5.15 12.79 0.12
N VAL A 591 -4.83 12.32 -1.08
CA VAL A 591 -3.67 11.45 -1.37
C VAL A 591 -2.95 12.07 -2.56
N ASP A 592 -1.68 12.41 -2.35
CA ASP A 592 -0.78 12.94 -3.37
C ASP A 592 0.19 11.82 -3.80
N VAL A 593 0.17 11.47 -5.08
CA VAL A 593 1.05 10.48 -5.71
C VAL A 593 1.91 11.21 -6.74
N LEU A 594 3.04 11.78 -6.28
CA LEU A 594 3.97 12.49 -7.15
C LEU A 594 4.95 11.47 -7.76
N ARG A 595 4.98 11.38 -9.11
CA ARG A 595 5.82 10.41 -9.85
C ARG A 595 7.28 10.43 -9.36
N ASP A 596 7.83 11.64 -9.28
CA ASP A 596 9.24 11.95 -9.00
C ASP A 596 9.63 11.75 -7.52
N THR A 597 8.73 11.23 -6.68
CA THR A 597 9.00 10.99 -5.26
C THR A 597 8.86 9.51 -4.91
N ALA A 598 9.78 9.01 -4.09
CA ALA A 598 9.73 7.65 -3.55
C ALA A 598 8.64 7.46 -2.45
N THR A 599 7.68 8.38 -2.31
CA THR A 599 6.69 8.37 -1.21
C THR A 599 5.28 8.78 -1.66
N VAL A 600 4.28 8.00 -1.28
CA VAL A 600 2.87 8.45 -1.28
C VAL A 600 2.61 9.29 -0.03
N ILE A 601 1.94 10.43 -0.19
CA ILE A 601 1.61 11.36 0.91
C ILE A 601 0.10 11.38 1.12
N ILE A 602 -0.34 11.00 2.32
CA ILE A 602 -1.76 11.00 2.70
C ILE A 602 -2.00 12.12 3.71
N LYS A 603 -2.85 13.07 3.34
CA LYS A 603 -3.24 14.24 4.14
C LYS A 603 -4.67 14.06 4.63
N ILE A 604 -4.82 13.93 5.95
CA ILE A 604 -6.11 13.80 6.64
C ILE A 604 -6.44 15.15 7.28
N TYR A 605 -7.37 15.88 6.68
CA TYR A 605 -7.90 17.14 7.19
C TYR A 605 -9.09 16.88 8.13
N ASN A 606 -9.28 17.72 9.15
CA ASN A 606 -10.45 17.68 10.02
C ASN A 606 -10.76 19.06 10.62
N ASN A 607 -12.03 19.31 10.92
CA ASN A 607 -12.53 20.51 11.59
C ASN A 607 -13.12 20.16 12.98
N LEU A 608 -12.55 19.15 13.64
CA LEU A 608 -12.94 18.70 14.97
C LEU A 608 -12.17 19.44 16.06
N SER A 609 -12.82 19.69 17.19
CA SER A 609 -12.15 20.22 18.37
C SER A 609 -11.22 19.18 19.00
N ALA A 610 -10.23 19.62 19.76
CA ALA A 610 -9.24 18.74 20.41
C ALA A 610 -9.86 17.70 21.38
N GLN A 611 -11.10 17.93 21.84
CA GLN A 611 -11.87 16.98 22.68
C GLN A 611 -12.57 15.89 21.85
N GLU A 612 -12.79 16.13 20.56
CA GLU A 612 -13.42 15.19 19.62
C GLU A 612 -12.38 14.30 18.90
N TRP A 613 -11.08 14.60 19.00
CA TRP A 613 -10.00 13.83 18.39
C TRP A 613 -9.88 12.44 19.00
N LYS A 614 -10.28 11.42 18.24
CA LYS A 614 -10.12 9.99 18.59
C LYS A 614 -8.98 9.36 17.76
N PRO A 615 -8.32 8.31 18.27
CA PRO A 615 -7.47 7.47 17.42
C PRO A 615 -8.27 6.88 16.27
N MET A 616 -7.69 6.90 15.06
CA MET A 616 -8.25 6.32 13.85
C MET A 616 -7.32 5.24 13.30
N ARG A 617 -7.86 4.31 12.53
CA ARG A 617 -7.08 3.26 11.85
C ARG A 617 -7.03 3.59 10.36
N LEU A 618 -5.82 3.77 9.83
CA LEU A 618 -5.54 4.01 8.42
C LEU A 618 -5.13 2.69 7.77
N LEU A 619 -5.99 2.18 6.90
CA LEU A 619 -5.73 0.99 6.08
C LEU A 619 -5.45 1.40 4.64
N ILE A 620 -4.58 0.65 3.96
CA ILE A 620 -4.45 0.65 2.51
C ILE A 620 -4.47 -0.78 2.02
N HIS A 621 -5.31 -1.09 1.03
CA HIS A 621 -5.35 -2.41 0.41
C HIS A 621 -5.36 -2.37 -1.12
N LEU A 622 -4.70 -3.36 -1.72
CA LEU A 622 -4.70 -3.66 -3.15
C LEU A 622 -5.43 -5.00 -3.34
N ARG A 623 -6.44 -5.07 -4.21
CA ARG A 623 -7.20 -6.32 -4.51
C ARG A 623 -7.64 -7.07 -3.23
N GLY A 624 -8.12 -6.34 -2.23
CA GLY A 624 -8.55 -6.88 -0.94
C GLY A 624 -7.44 -7.32 0.03
N GLN A 625 -6.16 -7.28 -0.36
CA GLN A 625 -5.04 -7.55 0.54
C GLN A 625 -4.55 -6.25 1.19
N ILE A 626 -4.49 -6.21 2.53
CA ILE A 626 -3.96 -5.06 3.28
C ILE A 626 -2.45 -4.96 3.05
N VAL A 627 -2.01 -4.00 2.25
CA VAL A 627 -0.59 -3.72 1.99
C VAL A 627 -0.01 -2.88 3.14
N TYR A 628 -0.77 -1.89 3.63
CA TYR A 628 -0.32 -0.97 4.68
C TYR A 628 -1.38 -0.79 5.77
N GLU A 629 -0.93 -0.74 7.02
CA GLU A 629 -1.74 -0.36 8.18
C GLU A 629 -0.94 0.55 9.14
N ALA A 630 -1.61 1.59 9.64
CA ALA A 630 -1.15 2.45 10.73
C ALA A 630 -2.31 2.92 11.61
N ILE A 631 -2.01 3.30 12.86
CA ILE A 631 -2.94 4.04 13.74
C ILE A 631 -2.56 5.52 13.69
N ALA A 632 -3.53 6.38 13.36
CA ALA A 632 -3.37 7.82 13.24
C ALA A 632 -4.26 8.53 14.27
N THR A 633 -3.66 9.10 15.32
CA THR A 633 -4.36 10.01 16.24
C THR A 633 -4.12 11.46 15.79
N PRO A 634 -5.18 12.26 15.56
CA PRO A 634 -5.02 13.67 15.22
C PRO A 634 -4.23 14.44 16.28
N LYS A 635 -3.35 15.34 15.83
CA LYS A 635 -2.62 16.32 16.66
C LYS A 635 -2.93 17.77 16.28
N GLY A 636 -3.90 17.96 15.38
CA GLY A 636 -4.24 19.22 14.74
C GLY A 636 -5.22 18.99 13.59
N ASN A 637 -5.63 20.08 12.94
CA ASN A 637 -6.59 20.07 11.84
C ASN A 637 -6.06 19.40 10.55
N LEU A 638 -4.75 19.14 10.48
CA LEU A 638 -4.10 18.34 9.46
C LEU A 638 -3.23 17.26 10.12
N THR A 639 -3.38 16.02 9.69
CA THR A 639 -2.49 14.89 10.01
C THR A 639 -1.95 14.31 8.71
N THR A 640 -0.64 14.15 8.60
CA THR A 640 0.02 13.67 7.37
C THR A 640 0.74 12.36 7.62
N ALA A 641 0.36 11.31 6.89
CA ALA A 641 1.16 10.10 6.74
C ALA A 641 2.03 10.21 5.49
N ARG A 642 3.30 9.82 5.59
CA ARG A 642 4.18 9.59 4.44
C ARG A 642 4.53 8.11 4.44
N ILE A 643 4.37 7.47 3.29
CA ILE A 643 4.51 6.03 3.11
C ILE A 643 5.46 5.85 1.93
N ALA A 644 6.49 5.02 2.05
CA ALA A 644 7.41 4.81 0.94
C ALA A 644 6.69 4.02 -0.17
N LYS A 645 7.04 4.23 -1.45
CA LYS A 645 6.48 3.40 -2.55
C LYS A 645 6.80 1.91 -2.31
N GLU A 646 7.98 1.61 -1.76
CA GLU A 646 8.41 0.27 -1.36
C GLU A 646 7.60 -0.36 -0.21
N ASP A 647 6.89 0.43 0.63
CA ASP A 647 5.94 -0.10 1.64
C ASP A 647 4.60 -0.54 1.01
N LEU A 648 4.39 -0.30 -0.29
CA LEU A 648 3.12 -0.48 -1.00
C LEU A 648 3.28 -1.55 -2.10
N GLU A 649 3.36 -2.80 -1.70
CA GLU A 649 3.58 -3.94 -2.59
C GLU A 649 2.49 -4.07 -3.68
N GLY A 650 2.90 -3.95 -4.95
CA GLY A 650 2.11 -4.30 -6.14
C GLY A 650 1.51 -3.13 -6.93
N THR A 651 1.47 -3.27 -8.25
CA THR A 651 0.88 -2.28 -9.18
C THR A 651 -0.62 -2.48 -9.35
N GLY A 652 -1.40 -1.38 -9.29
CA GLY A 652 -2.85 -1.37 -9.46
C GLY A 652 -3.56 -0.29 -8.64
N VAL A 653 -4.88 -0.38 -8.51
CA VAL A 653 -5.70 0.53 -7.71
C VAL A 653 -5.66 0.13 -6.23
N MET A 654 -5.05 1.01 -5.42
CA MET A 654 -5.02 0.91 -3.97
C MET A 654 -6.13 1.75 -3.35
N GLN A 655 -6.82 1.21 -2.34
CA GLN A 655 -7.82 1.94 -1.57
C GLN A 655 -7.27 2.31 -0.20
N VAL A 656 -7.25 3.61 0.10
CA VAL A 656 -7.09 4.16 1.44
C VAL A 656 -8.46 4.15 2.14
N THR A 657 -8.52 3.56 3.33
CA THR A 657 -9.71 3.52 4.18
C THR A 657 -9.36 4.04 5.57
N LEU A 658 -10.07 5.09 6.00
CA LEU A 658 -9.93 5.67 7.34
C LEU A 658 -11.10 5.19 8.22
N LEU A 659 -10.78 4.55 9.34
CA LEU A 659 -11.75 3.99 10.28
C LEU A 659 -11.71 4.66 11.65
N ASP A 660 -12.83 4.61 12.37
CA ASP A 660 -12.89 4.96 13.79
C ASP A 660 -12.35 3.82 14.69
N ALA A 661 -12.32 4.07 16.00
CA ALA A 661 -11.87 3.11 17.01
C ALA A 661 -12.78 1.87 17.19
N LEU A 662 -13.92 1.81 16.49
CA LEU A 662 -14.82 0.64 16.43
C LEU A 662 -14.72 -0.09 15.07
N ASN A 663 -13.84 0.37 14.18
CA ASN A 663 -13.69 -0.04 12.78
C ASN A 663 -14.82 0.42 11.83
N ASN A 664 -15.63 1.43 12.18
CA ASN A 664 -16.59 2.02 11.23
C ASN A 664 -15.86 2.90 10.20
N PRO A 665 -16.29 2.94 8.92
CA PRO A 665 -15.71 3.83 7.93
C PRO A 665 -16.02 5.31 8.20
N ILE A 666 -14.96 6.12 8.21
CA ILE A 666 -15.03 7.58 8.27
C ILE A 666 -14.97 8.18 6.86
N ALA A 667 -13.99 7.74 6.06
CA ALA A 667 -13.74 8.19 4.70
C ALA A 667 -12.90 7.15 3.92
N ASN A 668 -13.23 6.93 2.65
CA ASN A 668 -12.51 6.03 1.74
C ASN A 668 -12.05 6.80 0.49
N ARG A 669 -10.89 6.45 -0.05
CA ARG A 669 -10.32 7.05 -1.27
C ARG A 669 -9.43 6.08 -2.02
N ALA A 670 -9.71 5.85 -3.31
CA ALA A 670 -8.82 5.11 -4.19
C ALA A 670 -7.68 5.98 -4.75
N PHE A 671 -6.54 5.36 -5.08
CA PHE A 671 -5.45 5.92 -5.88
C PHE A 671 -4.79 4.82 -6.73
N TYR A 672 -4.14 5.20 -7.83
CA TYR A 672 -3.36 4.25 -8.63
C TYR A 672 -1.90 4.25 -8.17
N HIS A 673 -1.35 3.06 -7.96
CA HIS A 673 0.07 2.83 -7.68
C HIS A 673 0.72 2.12 -8.87
N SER A 674 1.86 2.63 -9.31
CA SER A 674 2.77 1.99 -10.27
C SER A 674 4.10 1.67 -9.59
N SER A 675 4.55 0.43 -9.71
CA SER A 675 5.95 0.05 -9.56
C SER A 675 6.81 0.87 -10.52
N ASP A 676 8.02 1.22 -10.09
CA ASP A 676 9.00 1.91 -10.94
C ASP A 676 9.78 0.92 -11.85
N GLU A 677 9.36 -0.36 -11.92
CA GLU A 677 9.96 -1.43 -12.75
C GLU A 677 9.07 -1.87 -13.94
N ASP A 678 7.76 -1.56 -13.95
CA ASP A 678 6.79 -2.03 -14.95
C ASP A 678 6.35 -0.95 -15.97
N ASP A 679 7.29 -0.19 -16.55
CA ASP A 679 6.94 0.86 -17.55
C ASP A 679 6.32 0.29 -18.85
N ASP A 680 6.54 -1.01 -19.13
CA ASP A 680 5.94 -1.79 -20.22
C ASP A 680 4.56 -2.41 -19.88
N ALA A 681 4.05 -2.27 -18.64
CA ALA A 681 2.74 -2.86 -18.28
C ALA A 681 1.58 -2.13 -18.97
N SER A 682 1.04 -2.75 -20.01
CA SER A 682 -0.09 -2.21 -20.78
C SER A 682 -1.30 -1.96 -19.89
N PHE A 683 -1.70 -0.70 -19.77
CA PHE A 683 -2.87 -0.30 -18.98
C PHE A 683 -4.17 -0.86 -19.59
N HIS A 684 -4.69 -1.94 -19.00
CA HIS A 684 -5.99 -2.51 -19.38
C HIS A 684 -7.12 -1.83 -18.59
N SER A 685 -7.97 -1.04 -19.25
CA SER A 685 -9.10 -0.35 -18.61
C SER A 685 -10.00 -1.30 -17.81
N GLN A 686 -10.35 -2.46 -18.38
CA GLN A 686 -11.20 -3.47 -17.74
C GLN A 686 -10.57 -4.08 -16.47
N LEU A 687 -9.23 -4.15 -16.38
CA LEU A 687 -8.54 -4.59 -15.17
C LEU A 687 -8.69 -3.55 -14.05
N PHE A 688 -8.46 -2.29 -14.39
CA PHE A 688 -8.55 -1.11 -13.52
C PHE A 688 -9.99 -0.83 -13.05
N GLU A 689 -10.97 -0.92 -13.95
CA GLU A 689 -12.42 -0.81 -13.68
C GLU A 689 -12.91 -1.75 -12.57
N SER A 690 -12.39 -2.97 -12.57
CA SER A 690 -12.84 -4.04 -11.67
C SER A 690 -12.04 -4.11 -10.37
N GLU A 691 -10.80 -3.61 -10.35
CA GLU A 691 -10.16 -3.21 -9.09
C GLU A 691 -10.92 -2.04 -8.43
N LEU A 692 -11.35 -1.05 -9.21
CA LEU A 692 -12.19 0.06 -8.76
C LEU A 692 -13.56 -0.37 -8.24
N SER A 693 -14.14 -1.39 -8.84
CA SER A 693 -15.46 -1.93 -8.46
C SER A 693 -15.47 -2.52 -7.05
N ALA A 694 -14.29 -2.89 -6.53
CA ALA A 694 -14.08 -3.29 -5.15
C ALA A 694 -13.96 -2.09 -4.18
N CYS A 695 -13.71 -0.86 -4.67
CA CYS A 695 -13.28 0.24 -3.79
C CYS A 695 -14.37 0.93 -2.95
N TYR A 696 -15.67 0.66 -3.20
CA TYR A 696 -16.77 1.43 -2.63
C TYR A 696 -17.99 0.54 -2.26
N PHE A 697 -18.67 0.95 -1.18
CA PHE A 697 -19.72 0.18 -0.50
C PHE A 697 -20.97 -0.09 -1.35
N ALA A 698 -21.73 -1.12 -0.95
CA ALA A 698 -22.98 -1.55 -1.58
C ALA A 698 -24.16 -0.54 -1.52
N THR A 699 -23.95 0.69 -1.02
CA THR A 699 -25.00 1.70 -0.82
C THR A 699 -25.24 2.63 -2.01
N THR A 700 -24.41 2.60 -3.05
CA THR A 700 -24.63 3.40 -4.28
C THR A 700 -24.53 2.57 -5.55
N THR A 701 -25.66 2.38 -6.21
CA THR A 701 -25.77 1.73 -7.52
C THR A 701 -25.17 2.59 -8.63
N ASN A 702 -24.02 2.17 -9.17
CA ASN A 702 -23.69 2.01 -10.60
C ASN A 702 -22.16 1.99 -10.75
N LEU A 703 -21.62 0.88 -11.26
CA LEU A 703 -20.18 0.62 -11.41
C LEU A 703 -19.43 1.67 -12.23
N ALA A 704 -20.05 2.23 -13.27
CA ALA A 704 -19.43 3.29 -14.07
C ALA A 704 -19.04 4.46 -13.17
N ARG A 705 -19.97 4.97 -12.35
CA ARG A 705 -19.74 6.11 -11.43
C ARG A 705 -18.50 5.95 -10.55
N THR A 706 -18.12 4.72 -10.22
CA THR A 706 -16.94 4.39 -9.41
C THR A 706 -15.65 4.37 -10.23
N LEU A 707 -15.65 3.79 -11.43
CA LEU A 707 -14.56 3.95 -12.41
C LEU A 707 -14.27 5.43 -12.63
N ASP A 708 -15.34 6.14 -13.00
CA ASP A 708 -15.36 7.55 -13.35
C ASP A 708 -14.69 8.33 -12.20
N ALA A 709 -15.12 8.10 -10.95
CA ALA A 709 -14.58 8.74 -9.76
C ALA A 709 -13.06 8.58 -9.54
N LEU A 710 -12.38 7.56 -10.08
CA LEU A 710 -10.91 7.50 -10.04
C LEU A 710 -10.25 8.06 -11.31
N LEU A 711 -10.77 7.77 -12.50
CA LEU A 711 -10.29 8.41 -13.75
C LEU A 711 -10.34 9.95 -13.65
N LEU A 712 -11.33 10.47 -12.92
CA LEU A 712 -11.50 11.88 -12.61
C LEU A 712 -10.35 12.50 -11.80
N THR A 713 -9.53 11.70 -11.12
CA THR A 713 -8.62 12.18 -10.07
C THR A 713 -7.13 12.06 -10.40
N HIS A 714 -6.79 11.22 -11.38
CA HIS A 714 -5.42 10.94 -11.84
C HIS A 714 -5.22 11.48 -13.27
N GLU A 715 -3.97 11.66 -13.68
CA GLU A 715 -3.66 11.91 -15.10
C GLU A 715 -3.96 10.66 -15.93
N VAL A 716 -5.11 10.64 -16.60
CA VAL A 716 -5.45 9.61 -17.58
C VAL A 716 -4.49 9.74 -18.76
N ARG A 717 -3.54 8.80 -18.92
CA ARG A 717 -2.81 8.61 -20.17
C ARG A 717 -3.84 8.20 -21.25
N PRO A 718 -4.07 8.98 -22.32
CA PRO A 718 -4.94 8.54 -23.40
C PRO A 718 -4.26 7.41 -24.19
N TYR A 719 -4.98 6.31 -24.43
CA TYR A 719 -4.57 5.34 -25.43
C TYR A 719 -4.85 5.92 -26.82
N SER A 720 -3.81 6.24 -27.58
CA SER A 720 -3.93 6.92 -28.88
C SER A 720 -3.94 5.96 -30.06
N SER A 721 -5.10 5.84 -30.72
CA SER A 721 -5.15 5.51 -32.15
C SER A 721 -5.15 6.82 -32.95
N SER A 722 -4.05 7.09 -33.67
CA SER A 722 -3.85 8.04 -34.78
C SER A 722 -4.78 9.26 -34.95
N ASP A 723 -4.13 10.42 -35.08
CA ASP A 723 -4.62 11.71 -35.60
C ASP A 723 -5.42 12.61 -34.62
N ALA A 724 -5.37 13.92 -34.89
CA ALA A 724 -5.21 14.90 -33.81
C ALA A 724 -5.92 16.25 -34.03
N THR A 725 -6.16 16.99 -32.94
CA THR A 725 -6.13 18.46 -32.95
C THR A 725 -5.83 19.03 -31.55
N VAL A 726 -5.13 20.17 -31.57
CA VAL A 726 -4.50 20.94 -30.47
C VAL A 726 -5.25 20.98 -29.13
N LEU A 727 -4.49 20.74 -28.05
CA LEU A 727 -4.76 21.26 -26.69
C LEU A 727 -3.61 22.20 -26.29
N GLU A 728 -3.93 23.39 -25.79
CA GLU A 728 -2.96 24.28 -25.11
C GLU A 728 -3.15 24.19 -23.59
N TYR A 729 -2.04 24.27 -22.84
CA TYR A 729 -1.99 24.16 -21.39
C TYR A 729 -1.78 25.53 -20.75
N GLU A 730 -2.50 25.85 -19.68
CA GLU A 730 -2.18 27.01 -18.85
C GLU A 730 -0.90 26.78 -18.03
N SER A 731 -0.21 27.89 -17.77
CA SER A 731 1.11 27.95 -17.16
C SER A 731 1.19 29.20 -16.27
N GLY A 732 1.93 29.13 -15.16
CA GLY A 732 1.72 29.96 -13.95
C GLY A 732 2.00 31.48 -14.00
N LEU A 733 2.68 31.99 -12.98
CA LEU A 733 2.88 33.42 -12.73
C LEU A 733 3.91 34.03 -13.69
N THR A 734 3.45 34.94 -14.56
CA THR A 734 4.32 35.77 -15.41
C THR A 734 4.46 37.19 -14.85
N LEU A 735 5.70 37.60 -14.57
CA LEU A 735 6.06 38.96 -14.18
C LEU A 735 6.28 39.83 -15.43
N ARG A 736 5.80 41.09 -15.41
CA ARG A 736 5.92 42.02 -16.54
C ARG A 736 6.38 43.40 -16.09
N GLY A 737 7.14 44.09 -16.95
CA GLY A 737 7.62 45.44 -16.71
C GLY A 737 8.25 46.07 -17.95
N ILE A 738 8.60 47.36 -17.84
CA ILE A 738 9.27 48.13 -18.88
C ILE A 738 10.62 48.64 -18.36
N ILE A 739 11.63 48.62 -19.22
CA ILE A 739 12.99 49.05 -18.92
C ILE A 739 13.31 50.28 -19.77
N LYS A 740 13.81 51.34 -19.13
CA LYS A 740 14.08 52.64 -19.76
C LYS A 740 15.47 53.17 -19.41
N GLN A 741 16.02 53.98 -20.29
CA GLN A 741 17.23 54.76 -20.04
C GLN A 741 16.90 56.01 -19.18
N PRO A 742 17.89 56.68 -18.57
CA PRO A 742 17.65 57.91 -17.79
C PRO A 742 17.02 59.05 -18.61
N ASN A 743 17.21 59.02 -19.93
CA ASN A 743 16.61 59.95 -20.90
C ASN A 743 15.15 59.59 -21.30
N GLY A 744 14.54 58.59 -20.65
CA GLY A 744 13.17 58.14 -20.88
C GLY A 744 12.96 57.21 -22.08
N ARG A 745 13.98 56.98 -22.93
CA ARG A 745 13.88 56.10 -24.10
C ARG A 745 13.81 54.61 -23.69
N PRO A 746 13.04 53.78 -24.40
CA PRO A 746 12.93 52.36 -24.11
C PRO A 746 14.24 51.60 -24.37
N VAL A 747 14.42 50.51 -23.63
CA VAL A 747 15.60 49.64 -23.72
C VAL A 747 15.24 48.39 -24.52
N ALA A 748 15.45 48.43 -25.83
CA ALA A 748 15.08 47.35 -26.74
C ALA A 748 16.04 46.15 -26.75
N ASN A 749 15.50 44.93 -26.90
CA ASN A 749 16.24 43.68 -27.08
C ASN A 749 17.33 43.42 -26.02
N SER A 750 17.02 43.76 -24.75
CA SER A 750 17.86 43.51 -23.58
C SER A 750 17.36 42.28 -22.83
N PRO A 751 18.19 41.26 -22.55
CA PRO A 751 17.79 40.22 -21.63
C PRO A 751 17.57 40.75 -20.20
N VAL A 752 16.70 40.06 -19.48
CA VAL A 752 16.23 40.35 -18.13
C VAL A 752 16.13 39.04 -17.37
N ILE A 753 16.79 38.95 -16.22
CA ILE A 753 16.85 37.76 -15.38
C ILE A 753 16.14 38.07 -14.07
N GLY A 754 15.34 37.13 -13.56
CA GLY A 754 14.78 37.23 -12.22
C GLY A 754 14.96 35.95 -11.42
N LEU A 755 15.13 36.11 -10.11
CA LEU A 755 15.36 35.03 -9.15
C LEU A 755 14.34 35.15 -8.01
N VAL A 756 13.68 34.03 -7.72
CA VAL A 756 12.62 33.85 -6.73
C VAL A 756 13.10 32.82 -5.70
N GLN A 757 13.02 33.13 -4.42
CA GLN A 757 13.62 32.30 -3.37
C GLN A 757 12.58 32.04 -2.26
N SER A 758 11.89 30.90 -2.36
CA SER A 758 10.88 30.41 -1.40
C SER A 758 11.47 29.31 -0.52
N ASP A 759 10.94 29.15 0.70
CA ASP A 759 11.45 28.28 1.78
C ASP A 759 11.61 26.78 1.41
N SER A 760 11.10 26.36 0.24
CA SER A 760 11.27 25.00 -0.29
C SER A 760 11.66 24.92 -1.76
N THR A 761 11.70 26.04 -2.50
CA THR A 761 12.06 26.07 -3.93
C THR A 761 12.73 27.39 -4.32
N ALA A 762 13.83 27.28 -5.07
CA ALA A 762 14.46 28.41 -5.76
C ALA A 762 14.14 28.32 -7.25
N LEU A 763 13.52 29.36 -7.80
CA LEU A 763 13.15 29.46 -9.21
C LEU A 763 13.85 30.65 -9.86
N HIS A 764 14.13 30.53 -11.16
CA HIS A 764 14.67 31.62 -11.95
C HIS A 764 13.96 31.70 -13.29
N PHE A 765 13.85 32.91 -13.82
CA PHE A 765 13.32 33.16 -15.16
C PHE A 765 14.29 34.02 -15.96
N GLN A 766 14.22 33.89 -17.28
CA GLN A 766 14.88 34.78 -18.22
C GLN A 766 13.86 35.24 -19.26
N ALA A 767 13.97 36.50 -19.65
CA ALA A 767 13.15 37.18 -20.64
C ALA A 767 14.03 38.12 -21.46
N SER A 768 13.49 38.69 -22.53
CA SER A 768 14.10 39.82 -23.25
C SER A 768 13.07 40.91 -23.47
N THR A 769 13.52 42.16 -23.58
CA THR A 769 12.64 43.29 -23.88
C THR A 769 12.30 43.40 -25.37
N ASP A 770 11.06 43.78 -25.67
CA ASP A 770 10.61 44.18 -27.02
C ASP A 770 11.22 45.53 -27.47
N ALA A 771 10.84 46.02 -28.66
CA ALA A 771 11.35 47.29 -29.19
C ALA A 771 10.94 48.51 -28.34
N GLU A 772 9.83 48.40 -27.64
CA GLU A 772 9.23 49.38 -26.72
C GLU A 772 9.75 49.22 -25.28
N GLY A 773 10.66 48.27 -25.03
CA GLY A 773 11.36 48.07 -23.76
C GLY A 773 10.62 47.19 -22.74
N ASN A 774 9.51 46.54 -23.10
CA ASN A 774 8.74 45.70 -22.20
C ASN A 774 9.27 44.25 -22.17
N PHE A 775 9.35 43.64 -20.99
CA PHE A 775 9.66 42.22 -20.82
C PHE A 775 8.51 41.49 -20.12
N ALA A 776 8.44 40.18 -20.35
CA ALA A 776 7.54 39.25 -19.66
C ALA A 776 8.29 37.95 -19.32
N SER A 777 8.21 37.48 -18.07
CA SER A 777 8.83 36.22 -17.68
C SER A 777 8.12 35.01 -18.27
N THR A 778 8.84 33.89 -18.38
CA THR A 778 8.18 32.58 -18.44
C THR A 778 7.29 32.36 -17.20
N PRO A 779 6.23 31.55 -17.31
CA PRO A 779 5.24 31.41 -16.25
C PRO A 779 5.70 30.46 -15.14
N MET A 780 5.70 30.90 -13.87
CA MET A 780 6.29 30.16 -12.73
C MET A 780 5.26 29.68 -11.71
N LEU A 781 5.52 28.54 -11.04
CA LEU A 781 4.65 28.01 -9.98
C LEU A 781 5.44 27.81 -8.68
N PHE A 782 5.04 28.50 -7.62
CA PHE A 782 5.55 28.32 -6.25
C PHE A 782 4.43 28.56 -5.23
N PHE A 783 4.70 28.23 -3.96
CA PHE A 783 3.77 28.42 -2.84
C PHE A 783 4.43 29.26 -1.74
N GLY A 784 3.63 30.01 -0.99
CA GLY A 784 4.07 30.91 0.08
C GLY A 784 4.43 32.32 -0.38
N GLU A 785 4.84 33.17 0.56
CA GLU A 785 5.43 34.49 0.28
C GLU A 785 6.93 34.36 -0.05
N THR A 786 7.48 35.28 -0.84
CA THR A 786 8.88 35.23 -1.28
C THR A 786 9.36 36.59 -1.77
N ASN A 787 10.67 36.85 -1.67
CA ASN A 787 11.31 38.00 -2.27
C ASN A 787 11.77 37.68 -3.70
N ILE A 788 11.53 38.61 -4.63
CA ILE A 788 11.87 38.45 -6.05
C ILE A 788 12.88 39.53 -6.45
N THR A 789 14.07 39.11 -6.86
CA THR A 789 15.12 40.01 -7.39
C THR A 789 15.09 39.99 -8.91
N ILE A 790 15.05 41.15 -9.57
CA ILE A 790 14.99 41.27 -11.03
C ILE A 790 16.13 42.18 -11.51
N GLN A 791 16.88 41.72 -12.52
CA GLN A 791 18.10 42.34 -13.00
C GLN A 791 18.15 42.34 -14.53
N ALA A 792 18.35 43.52 -15.13
CA ALA A 792 18.54 43.68 -16.59
C ALA A 792 20.02 43.50 -16.98
N GLN A 793 20.28 43.12 -18.25
CA GLN A 793 21.63 42.78 -18.69
C GLN A 793 21.89 43.17 -20.18
N SER A 794 22.52 44.32 -20.49
CA SER A 794 22.77 44.78 -21.87
C SER A 794 24.01 45.68 -22.05
N ASP A 795 24.99 45.30 -22.88
CA ASP A 795 26.33 45.94 -22.93
C ASP A 795 26.36 47.43 -23.26
N LYS A 796 25.27 47.98 -23.79
CA LYS A 796 25.25 49.32 -24.39
C LYS A 796 24.65 50.39 -23.47
N ILE A 797 24.14 50.01 -22.29
CA ILE A 797 23.15 50.82 -21.56
C ILE A 797 23.53 50.96 -20.09
N LYS A 798 24.34 51.98 -19.79
CA LYS A 798 24.61 52.37 -18.40
C LYS A 798 23.35 53.01 -17.79
N ASN A 799 23.02 52.60 -16.58
CA ASN A 799 21.97 53.18 -15.73
C ASN A 799 20.53 53.03 -16.26
N ALA A 800 20.09 51.82 -16.63
CA ALA A 800 18.70 51.55 -17.00
C ALA A 800 17.78 51.38 -15.76
N SER A 801 16.64 52.10 -15.72
CA SER A 801 15.61 51.94 -14.68
C SER A 801 14.60 50.85 -15.07
N ILE A 802 14.31 49.95 -14.12
CA ILE A 802 13.27 48.93 -14.24
C ILE A 802 12.00 49.48 -13.58
N ALA A 803 10.93 49.62 -14.35
CA ALA A 803 9.59 49.90 -13.84
C ALA A 803 8.71 48.67 -14.11
N LEU A 804 8.43 47.89 -13.06
CA LEU A 804 7.37 46.87 -13.13
C LEU A 804 6.04 47.55 -13.43
N ASP A 805 5.15 46.87 -14.15
CA ASP A 805 3.84 47.46 -14.45
C ASP A 805 2.96 47.42 -13.20
N THR A 806 2.98 48.52 -12.42
CA THR A 806 2.17 48.65 -11.19
C THR A 806 0.68 48.86 -11.46
N ARG A 807 0.22 48.66 -12.71
CA ARG A 807 -1.17 48.26 -13.01
C ARG A 807 -1.38 46.80 -12.59
N TRP A 808 -1.18 46.55 -11.30
CA TRP A 808 -1.57 45.31 -10.63
C TRP A 808 -3.10 45.20 -10.69
N THR A 809 -3.60 44.52 -11.70
CA THR A 809 -4.74 43.62 -11.50
C THR A 809 -4.16 42.36 -10.85
N PRO A 810 -4.26 42.18 -9.51
CA PRO A 810 -3.95 40.89 -8.93
C PRO A 810 -4.93 39.87 -9.54
N ILE A 811 -4.41 38.97 -10.37
CA ILE A 811 -5.16 37.77 -10.75
C ILE A 811 -5.18 36.88 -9.51
N VAL A 812 -6.16 37.14 -8.65
CA VAL A 812 -6.56 36.20 -7.60
C VAL A 812 -6.79 34.87 -8.33
N PRO A 813 -6.19 33.76 -7.87
CA PRO A 813 -6.37 32.48 -8.54
C PRO A 813 -7.85 32.12 -8.51
N GLN A 814 -8.54 32.26 -9.64
CA GLN A 814 -9.87 31.70 -9.80
C GLN A 814 -9.69 30.22 -10.12
N TRP A 815 -9.81 29.40 -9.08
CA TRP A 815 -9.94 27.94 -9.12
C TRP A 815 -11.28 27.59 -9.77
N PHE A 816 -11.50 28.00 -11.03
CA PHE A 816 -12.80 28.00 -11.70
C PHE A 816 -12.68 28.50 -13.19
N TRP A 817 -12.62 27.58 -14.18
CA TRP A 817 -12.50 27.82 -15.65
C TRP A 817 -13.83 28.14 -16.38
N HIS A 818 -14.05 29.19 -17.21
CA HIS A 818 -15.06 29.01 -18.30
C HIS A 818 -14.80 29.75 -19.60
N PRO A 819 -15.19 29.16 -20.76
CA PRO A 819 -15.02 29.78 -22.07
C PRO A 819 -16.08 30.86 -22.30
N VAL A 820 -15.69 31.95 -22.94
CA VAL A 820 -16.63 32.95 -23.48
C VAL A 820 -16.16 33.37 -24.87
N GLN A 821 -16.96 33.04 -25.89
CA GLN A 821 -16.74 33.55 -27.24
C GLN A 821 -17.04 35.06 -27.30
N HIS A 822 -16.19 35.79 -28.05
CA HIS A 822 -16.34 37.18 -28.52
C HIS A 822 -17.30 38.12 -27.78
N LEU A 823 -16.76 38.92 -26.85
CA LEU A 823 -17.39 40.17 -26.41
C LEU A 823 -17.41 41.21 -27.55
N SER A 824 -18.56 41.85 -27.76
CA SER A 824 -18.69 43.01 -28.66
C SER A 824 -17.81 44.19 -28.21
N SER A 825 -17.48 45.08 -29.14
CA SER A 825 -16.58 46.23 -28.91
C SER A 825 -17.07 47.15 -27.78
N SER A 826 -18.31 47.63 -27.86
CA SER A 826 -18.88 48.59 -26.88
C SER A 826 -18.85 48.10 -25.42
N LYS A 827 -18.94 46.78 -25.20
CA LYS A 827 -18.87 46.16 -23.87
C LYS A 827 -17.43 46.09 -23.34
N ARG A 828 -16.41 46.01 -24.21
CA ARG A 828 -15.00 46.11 -23.83
C ARG A 828 -14.63 47.53 -23.42
N ASP A 829 -15.03 48.54 -24.19
CA ASP A 829 -14.67 49.94 -23.94
C ASP A 829 -15.23 50.45 -22.60
N SER A 830 -16.46 50.05 -22.27
CA SER A 830 -17.13 50.36 -21.00
C SER A 830 -16.33 49.86 -19.78
N LEU A 831 -15.85 48.61 -19.82
CA LEU A 831 -15.04 48.02 -18.75
C LEU A 831 -13.63 48.63 -18.68
N ALA A 832 -13.03 48.91 -19.84
CA ALA A 832 -11.72 49.54 -19.95
C ALA A 832 -11.68 50.99 -19.42
N GLN A 833 -12.83 51.65 -19.25
CA GLN A 833 -12.92 52.99 -18.67
C GLN A 833 -13.02 52.96 -17.13
N VAL A 834 -13.81 52.04 -16.56
CA VAL A 834 -13.97 51.88 -15.10
C VAL A 834 -12.65 51.47 -14.42
N SER A 835 -11.85 50.64 -15.07
CA SER A 835 -10.58 50.13 -14.50
C SER A 835 -9.46 51.17 -14.33
N ARG A 836 -9.60 52.41 -14.84
CA ARG A 836 -8.49 53.38 -14.91
C ARG A 836 -8.29 54.26 -13.66
N GLN A 837 -9.14 54.15 -12.63
CA GLN A 837 -9.24 55.17 -11.57
C GLN A 837 -8.55 54.87 -10.24
N ARG A 838 -7.80 53.75 -10.07
CA ARG A 838 -7.13 53.41 -8.80
C ARG A 838 -5.71 52.85 -9.04
N HIS A 839 -4.72 53.38 -8.32
CA HIS A 839 -3.28 53.15 -8.55
C HIS A 839 -2.49 52.92 -7.24
N ALA A 840 -1.28 52.34 -7.36
CA ALA A 840 -0.25 52.29 -6.32
C ALA A 840 1.17 52.51 -6.92
N VAL A 841 2.16 52.78 -6.07
CA VAL A 841 3.42 53.51 -6.40
C VAL A 841 4.66 52.59 -6.41
N PRO A 842 5.64 52.78 -7.33
CA PRO A 842 6.88 51.98 -7.44
C PRO A 842 8.13 52.60 -6.79
N THR A 843 9.18 51.78 -6.60
CA THR A 843 10.57 52.17 -6.27
C THR A 843 11.54 51.31 -7.11
N THR A 844 12.73 51.84 -7.48
CA THR A 844 13.60 51.22 -8.51
C THR A 844 15.10 51.26 -8.15
N THR A 845 15.84 50.20 -8.52
CA THR A 845 17.31 50.15 -8.67
C THR A 845 17.70 49.55 -10.04
N GLN A 846 18.98 49.59 -10.40
CA GLN A 846 19.47 49.45 -11.79
C GLN A 846 20.52 48.34 -11.98
N ALA A 847 20.81 47.95 -13.23
CA ALA A 847 21.56 46.73 -13.56
C ALA A 847 22.51 46.86 -14.80
N PRO A 848 23.46 45.91 -15.02
CA PRO A 848 24.54 46.01 -16.01
C PRO A 848 24.29 45.26 -17.35
N ASN A 849 25.25 44.46 -17.85
CA ASN A 849 25.69 44.47 -19.26
C ASN A 849 26.00 43.04 -19.88
N VAL A 850 25.83 42.81 -21.21
CA VAL A 850 25.96 41.50 -21.96
C VAL A 850 26.46 41.62 -23.43
N SER A 851 27.32 40.65 -23.85
CA SER A 851 28.15 40.57 -25.09
C SER A 851 27.44 40.23 -26.44
N LYS A 852 28.23 39.99 -27.51
CA LYS A 852 27.87 40.06 -28.95
C LYS A 852 28.12 38.84 -29.85
N ASP A 853 28.99 37.88 -29.51
CA ASP A 853 29.31 36.74 -30.39
C ASP A 853 28.52 35.50 -29.95
N PHE A 854 27.58 35.02 -30.79
CA PHE A 854 26.69 33.91 -30.45
C PHE A 854 27.43 32.58 -30.22
N ARG A 855 28.64 32.39 -30.78
CA ARG A 855 29.49 31.21 -30.51
C ARG A 855 30.13 31.24 -29.11
N ARG A 856 30.00 32.36 -28.40
CA ARG A 856 30.53 32.62 -27.06
C ARG A 856 29.37 33.02 -26.14
N PRO A 857 28.64 32.07 -25.52
CA PRO A 857 27.50 32.35 -24.63
C PRO A 857 27.89 32.98 -23.27
N TYR A 858 28.95 33.79 -23.24
CA TYR A 858 29.59 34.38 -22.07
C TYR A 858 30.28 35.70 -22.46
N LEU A 859 30.38 36.64 -21.51
CA LEU A 859 30.84 38.00 -21.78
C LEU A 859 32.26 38.09 -22.35
N LYS A 860 33.18 37.31 -21.77
CA LYS A 860 34.61 37.23 -22.13
C LYS A 860 35.16 35.91 -21.61
N ALA A 861 36.07 35.27 -22.34
CA ALA A 861 36.85 34.14 -21.82
C ALA A 861 37.95 34.63 -20.86
N ASP A 862 38.32 33.80 -19.88
CA ASP A 862 39.48 34.06 -19.01
C ASP A 862 40.80 33.89 -19.76
N SER A 863 40.83 33.03 -20.79
CA SER A 863 41.95 32.88 -21.73
C SER A 863 41.45 32.35 -23.08
N THR A 864 42.07 32.79 -24.17
CA THR A 864 41.76 32.36 -25.55
C THR A 864 43.06 32.02 -26.27
N LEU A 865 43.12 30.86 -26.91
CA LEU A 865 44.14 30.51 -27.90
C LEU A 865 43.51 30.65 -29.30
N VAL A 866 44.03 31.56 -30.12
CA VAL A 866 43.58 31.73 -31.51
C VAL A 866 44.49 30.91 -32.43
N ILE A 867 43.90 30.11 -33.33
CA ILE A 867 44.65 29.19 -34.19
C ILE A 867 44.70 29.74 -35.60
N ASP A 868 45.80 30.44 -35.92
CA ASP A 868 46.04 30.96 -37.26
C ASP A 868 46.22 29.83 -38.30
N LYS A 869 46.19 30.18 -39.58
CA LYS A 869 45.79 29.25 -40.65
C LYS A 869 46.87 28.30 -41.20
N SER A 870 48.11 28.32 -40.70
CA SER A 870 49.25 27.66 -41.35
C SER A 870 49.72 26.33 -40.73
N ASP A 871 50.01 26.26 -39.42
CA ASP A 871 51.02 25.30 -38.91
C ASP A 871 50.54 24.12 -38.04
N HIS A 872 49.23 23.97 -37.78
CA HIS A 872 48.75 22.99 -36.79
C HIS A 872 47.80 21.92 -37.38
N ALA A 873 48.39 20.93 -38.05
CA ALA A 873 47.72 19.70 -38.50
C ALA A 873 47.58 18.62 -37.39
N PHE A 874 47.70 19.01 -36.12
CA PHE A 874 47.66 18.08 -34.97
C PHE A 874 46.25 17.95 -34.38
N PRO A 875 45.93 16.83 -33.69
CA PRO A 875 44.67 16.68 -32.95
C PRO A 875 44.56 17.71 -31.82
N LEU A 876 43.32 18.12 -31.49
CA LEU A 876 42.98 19.05 -30.41
C LEU A 876 43.76 18.80 -29.10
N LEU A 877 43.98 17.53 -28.74
CA LEU A 877 44.66 17.13 -27.52
C LEU A 877 46.08 17.72 -27.38
N ARG A 878 46.79 17.93 -28.50
CA ARG A 878 48.15 18.51 -28.51
C ARG A 878 48.11 20.02 -28.33
N LEU A 879 47.15 20.69 -28.98
CA LEU A 879 46.92 22.14 -28.88
C LEU A 879 46.51 22.55 -27.45
N LEU A 880 45.74 21.72 -26.74
CA LEU A 880 45.42 21.97 -25.33
C LEU A 880 46.66 21.99 -24.42
N GLY A 881 47.77 21.37 -24.82
CA GLY A 881 49.05 21.44 -24.12
C GLY A 881 49.77 22.79 -24.25
N GLU A 882 49.44 23.60 -25.26
CA GLU A 882 50.09 24.89 -25.55
C GLU A 882 49.56 26.02 -24.64
N PHE A 883 48.48 25.80 -23.89
CA PHE A 883 47.95 26.71 -22.85
C PHE A 883 48.85 26.80 -21.59
N HIS A 884 50.17 26.88 -21.74
CA HIS A 884 51.16 27.12 -20.67
C HIS A 884 50.91 26.32 -19.37
N GLY A 885 50.57 25.03 -19.50
CA GLY A 885 50.32 24.12 -18.38
C GLY A 885 48.97 24.30 -17.65
N GLN A 886 48.13 25.26 -18.05
CA GLN A 886 46.87 25.58 -17.37
C GLN A 886 45.80 24.49 -17.51
N ILE A 887 45.84 23.69 -18.59
CA ILE A 887 45.02 22.49 -18.79
C ILE A 887 45.95 21.28 -18.98
N LYS A 888 45.68 20.21 -18.23
CA LYS A 888 46.42 18.94 -18.31
C LYS A 888 45.42 17.80 -18.59
N PRO A 889 45.26 17.34 -19.85
CA PRO A 889 44.31 16.28 -20.15
C PRO A 889 44.74 14.94 -19.54
N LYS A 890 43.79 14.14 -19.03
CA LYS A 890 43.99 12.70 -18.76
C LYS A 890 43.24 11.83 -19.77
N THR A 891 43.64 10.56 -19.81
CA THR A 891 43.01 9.47 -20.57
C THR A 891 41.50 9.33 -20.36
N ASP A 892 41.00 9.77 -19.20
CA ASP A 892 39.67 9.43 -18.68
C ASP A 892 38.59 10.49 -19.02
N GLY A 893 38.89 11.42 -19.94
CA GLY A 893 37.99 12.52 -20.30
C GLY A 893 37.88 13.62 -19.23
N VAL A 894 38.97 13.88 -18.48
CA VAL A 894 39.00 14.86 -17.38
C VAL A 894 40.03 15.97 -17.63
N TYR A 895 39.61 17.21 -17.40
CA TYR A 895 40.40 18.44 -17.52
C TYR A 895 40.38 19.18 -16.20
N TRP A 896 41.55 19.55 -15.72
CA TRP A 896 41.77 20.42 -14.57
C TRP A 896 42.19 21.80 -15.08
N ILE A 897 41.74 22.85 -14.41
CA ILE A 897 42.14 24.24 -14.66
C ILE A 897 42.86 24.72 -13.39
N GLU A 898 44.17 24.98 -13.48
CA GLU A 898 44.99 25.23 -12.28
C GLU A 898 44.71 26.58 -11.60
N LYS A 899 44.54 26.56 -10.27
CA LYS A 899 44.34 27.74 -9.40
C LYS A 899 45.20 27.63 -8.12
N GLY A 900 46.50 27.41 -8.30
CA GLY A 900 47.48 27.14 -7.24
C GLY A 900 47.65 25.64 -6.96
N GLU A 901 48.45 25.31 -5.94
CA GLU A 901 48.97 23.95 -5.67
C GLU A 901 47.92 22.90 -5.25
N LYS A 902 46.63 23.26 -5.12
CA LYS A 902 45.56 22.32 -4.77
C LYS A 902 44.72 21.95 -5.99
N VAL A 903 44.95 20.75 -6.51
CA VAL A 903 44.19 20.16 -7.62
C VAL A 903 42.80 19.75 -7.15
N SER A 904 41.75 20.36 -7.71
CA SER A 904 40.36 19.94 -7.55
C SER A 904 40.01 18.81 -8.52
N THR A 905 39.25 17.81 -8.07
CA THR A 905 38.96 16.57 -8.84
C THR A 905 37.66 16.63 -9.65
N ARG A 906 37.33 17.80 -10.20
CA ARG A 906 36.07 18.05 -10.92
C ARG A 906 36.26 18.11 -12.44
N LYS A 907 35.23 17.73 -13.21
CA LYS A 907 35.19 17.88 -14.66
C LYS A 907 34.82 19.32 -15.05
N ALA A 908 35.40 19.82 -16.14
CA ALA A 908 34.99 21.05 -16.80
C ALA A 908 33.85 20.79 -17.80
N PHE A 909 33.00 21.79 -18.02
CA PHE A 909 31.95 21.76 -19.04
C PHE A 909 32.57 21.84 -20.45
N LEU A 910 32.04 21.09 -21.42
CA LEU A 910 32.63 20.95 -22.76
C LEU A 910 31.66 21.46 -23.83
N SER A 911 32.18 22.23 -24.79
CA SER A 911 31.37 22.81 -25.87
C SER A 911 32.14 23.03 -27.17
N ILE A 912 31.39 23.08 -28.29
CA ILE A 912 31.86 23.46 -29.63
C ILE A 912 30.93 24.57 -30.14
N ASP A 913 31.49 25.69 -30.60
CA ASP A 913 30.74 26.89 -31.02
C ASP A 913 29.67 27.34 -29.99
N GLY A 914 29.90 27.09 -28.70
CA GLY A 914 28.98 27.37 -27.60
C GLY A 914 27.91 26.30 -27.32
N LEU A 915 27.79 25.27 -28.18
CA LEU A 915 26.86 24.14 -27.98
C LEU A 915 27.49 23.05 -27.10
N PRO A 916 26.76 22.46 -26.13
CA PRO A 916 27.29 21.39 -25.27
C PRO A 916 27.70 20.14 -26.07
N THR A 917 28.80 19.49 -25.70
CA THR A 917 29.36 18.37 -26.49
C THR A 917 29.99 17.26 -25.64
N SER A 918 30.16 16.09 -26.26
CA SER A 918 30.91 14.98 -25.66
C SER A 918 32.42 15.12 -25.92
N TRP A 919 33.23 14.47 -25.09
CA TRP A 919 34.69 14.51 -25.22
C TRP A 919 35.19 13.82 -26.49
N GLU A 920 34.58 12.71 -26.88
CA GLU A 920 34.92 11.93 -28.08
C GLU A 920 34.67 12.78 -29.34
N SER A 921 33.64 13.63 -29.29
CA SER A 921 33.29 14.58 -30.35
C SER A 921 34.34 15.69 -30.47
N LEU A 922 34.92 16.14 -29.35
CA LEU A 922 36.06 17.07 -29.34
C LEU A 922 37.37 16.41 -29.81
N GLN A 923 37.63 15.15 -29.47
CA GLN A 923 38.82 14.42 -29.94
C GLN A 923 38.86 14.24 -31.47
N ALA A 924 37.71 14.22 -32.14
CA ALA A 924 37.62 14.10 -33.58
C ALA A 924 38.07 15.37 -34.35
N LEU A 925 38.24 16.51 -33.67
CA LEU A 925 38.61 17.77 -34.31
C LEU A 925 40.11 17.87 -34.66
N SER A 926 40.37 18.24 -35.91
CA SER A 926 41.69 18.66 -36.38
C SER A 926 41.97 20.13 -36.02
N GLY A 927 43.21 20.46 -35.65
CA GLY A 927 43.65 21.85 -35.44
C GLY A 927 43.38 22.78 -36.63
N GLN A 928 43.33 22.25 -37.85
CA GLN A 928 42.99 23.01 -39.06
C GLN A 928 41.54 23.49 -39.09
N GLU A 929 40.61 22.79 -38.42
CA GLU A 929 39.18 23.11 -38.40
C GLU A 929 38.80 24.12 -37.29
N ILE A 930 39.69 24.33 -36.32
CA ILE A 930 39.45 25.17 -35.14
C ILE A 930 39.89 26.61 -35.42
N GLU A 931 39.06 27.60 -35.07
CA GLU A 931 39.34 29.03 -35.13
C GLU A 931 40.03 29.52 -33.85
N ALA A 932 39.46 29.14 -32.70
CA ALA A 932 39.98 29.47 -31.39
C ALA A 932 39.52 28.45 -30.33
N ILE A 933 40.21 28.43 -29.20
CA ILE A 933 39.82 27.70 -28.00
C ILE A 933 39.70 28.70 -26.86
N ASP A 934 38.53 28.74 -26.21
CA ASP A 934 38.25 29.59 -25.06
C ASP A 934 38.21 28.75 -23.77
N ILE A 935 38.83 29.28 -22.71
CA ILE A 935 38.79 28.74 -21.35
C ILE A 935 38.07 29.74 -20.44
N ILE A 936 37.16 29.22 -19.62
CA ILE A 936 36.48 29.95 -18.54
C ILE A 936 36.73 29.19 -17.24
N ARG A 937 37.17 29.88 -16.20
CA ARG A 937 37.54 29.29 -14.90
C ARG A 937 36.39 29.26 -13.90
N HIS A 938 35.29 29.97 -14.20
CA HIS A 938 34.08 30.02 -13.39
C HIS A 938 32.87 30.06 -14.32
N PHE A 939 32.41 28.87 -14.73
CA PHE A 939 31.24 28.72 -15.59
C PHE A 939 30.14 27.96 -14.84
N GLN A 940 28.90 28.42 -14.97
CA GLN A 940 27.75 27.88 -14.26
C GLN A 940 26.56 27.77 -15.21
N ALA A 941 26.42 26.59 -15.82
CA ALA A 941 25.20 26.24 -16.54
C ALA A 941 24.03 26.10 -15.56
N SER A 942 22.81 26.40 -16.02
CA SER A 942 21.62 26.09 -15.24
C SER A 942 21.41 24.57 -15.15
N ASN A 943 21.09 24.10 -13.95
CA ASN A 943 20.68 22.73 -13.61
C ASN A 943 21.77 21.62 -13.64
N GLU A 944 23.08 21.95 -13.67
CA GLU A 944 24.15 21.01 -13.29
C GLU A 944 24.91 21.44 -12.02
N PRO A 945 25.49 20.50 -11.24
CA PRO A 945 26.28 20.82 -10.05
C PRO A 945 27.56 21.60 -10.41
N THR A 946 28.07 22.41 -9.48
CA THR A 946 29.10 23.43 -9.75
C THR A 946 30.39 22.89 -10.39
N THR A 947 30.45 22.99 -11.72
CA THR A 947 31.64 22.82 -12.55
C THR A 947 32.60 24.00 -12.36
N GLU A 948 33.87 23.75 -12.08
CA GLU A 948 34.88 24.79 -11.84
C GLU A 948 35.51 25.30 -13.15
N GLY A 949 34.71 25.39 -14.23
CA GLY A 949 35.10 25.95 -15.52
C GLY A 949 34.46 25.30 -16.75
N MET A 950 34.74 25.88 -17.90
CA MET A 950 34.26 25.50 -19.24
C MET A 950 35.39 25.61 -20.26
N LEU A 951 35.37 24.69 -21.22
CA LEU A 951 36.17 24.72 -22.44
C LEU A 951 35.22 24.83 -23.65
N ASN A 952 35.44 25.84 -24.50
CA ASN A 952 34.67 26.04 -25.73
C ASN A 952 35.61 26.08 -26.94
N VAL A 953 35.41 25.17 -27.89
CA VAL A 953 36.20 25.10 -29.12
C VAL A 953 35.40 25.73 -30.26
N ILE A 954 35.85 26.89 -30.72
CA ILE A 954 35.21 27.68 -31.76
C ILE A 954 35.77 27.23 -33.11
N LEU A 955 34.92 26.85 -34.05
CA LEU A 955 35.31 26.31 -35.35
C LEU A 955 35.41 27.39 -36.42
N LYS A 956 36.33 27.18 -37.38
CA LYS A 956 36.43 28.01 -38.58
C LYS A 956 35.14 27.83 -39.39
N PRO A 957 34.59 28.89 -40.05
CA PRO A 957 33.31 28.82 -40.77
C PRO A 957 33.21 27.77 -41.89
N ASN A 958 34.34 27.18 -42.30
CA ASN A 958 34.46 26.17 -43.34
C ASN A 958 34.73 24.75 -42.79
N SER A 959 34.60 24.55 -41.46
CA SER A 959 34.85 23.26 -40.80
C SER A 959 33.94 22.15 -41.34
N ARG A 960 34.48 20.94 -41.51
CA ARG A 960 33.73 19.77 -41.97
C ARG A 960 33.08 19.00 -40.83
N PHE A 961 33.36 19.36 -39.58
CA PHE A 961 32.81 18.72 -38.39
C PHE A 961 31.27 18.68 -38.37
N TRP A 962 30.61 19.74 -38.84
CA TRP A 962 29.14 19.86 -38.88
C TRP A 962 28.49 19.05 -40.03
N THR A 963 28.86 17.77 -40.17
CA THR A 963 28.19 16.82 -41.07
C THR A 963 26.76 16.53 -40.62
N GLU A 964 25.91 16.14 -41.57
CA GLU A 964 24.53 15.70 -41.27
C GLU A 964 24.50 14.50 -40.29
N GLN A 965 25.50 13.62 -40.35
CA GLN A 965 25.65 12.47 -39.45
C GLN A 965 25.97 12.90 -38.01
N ASN A 966 26.85 13.89 -37.83
CA ASN A 966 27.14 14.46 -36.51
C ASN A 966 25.95 15.24 -35.96
N LEU A 967 25.26 16.04 -36.78
CA LEU A 967 24.03 16.75 -36.39
C LEU A 967 22.92 15.79 -35.96
N LYS A 968 22.74 14.66 -36.65
CA LYS A 968 21.84 13.57 -36.22
C LYS A 968 22.24 12.98 -34.87
N ARG A 969 23.54 12.83 -34.60
CA ARG A 969 24.07 12.34 -33.30
C ARG A 969 23.83 13.32 -32.15
N PHE A 970 24.00 14.62 -32.38
CA PHE A 970 23.69 15.66 -31.38
C PHE A 970 22.19 15.76 -31.08
N LYS A 971 21.32 15.62 -32.11
CA LYS A 971 19.86 15.53 -31.92
C LYS A 971 19.45 14.27 -31.14
N ALA A 972 20.02 13.11 -31.47
CA ALA A 972 19.73 11.85 -30.78
C ALA A 972 20.08 11.89 -29.28
N ASN A 973 21.12 12.65 -28.91
CA ASN A 973 21.53 12.88 -27.53
C ASN A 973 20.82 14.09 -26.87
N GLY A 974 19.85 14.74 -27.53
CA GLY A 974 19.09 15.87 -26.99
C GLY A 974 19.83 17.19 -26.85
N LEU A 975 21.08 17.29 -27.36
CA LEU A 975 21.96 18.45 -27.15
C LEU A 975 21.66 19.63 -28.11
N ILE A 976 20.96 19.35 -29.21
CA ILE A 976 20.43 20.34 -30.17
C ILE A 976 19.02 19.89 -30.54
N LYS A 977 18.04 20.80 -30.62
CA LYS A 977 16.65 20.49 -30.97
C LYS A 977 16.43 20.25 -32.46
#